data_AF-A0A7Y7TKJ6-F1
#
_entry.id   AF-A0A7Y7TKJ6-F1
#
_cell.length_a   1.000
_cell.length_b   1.000
_cell.length_c   1.000
_cell.angle_alpha   90.00
_cell.angle_beta   90.00
_cell.angle_gamma   90.00
#
_symmetry.space_group_name_H-M   'P 1'
#
loop_
_entity.id
_entity.type
_entity.pdbx_description
1 polymer ?
#
loop_
_entity_poly.entity_id
_entity_poly.type
_entity_poly.pdbx_seq_one_letter_code
_entity_poly.pdbx_strand_id
1 'polypeptide(L)'
;SAVSGSITVKGNNSCGDGAFSSLSIIVNPLPIAVGTISGLSTVCQGQSSVTYTVPSINNATSYVWILPTGATGTSSTNSIIVNYGTSAVSGSITVNGNNSCGDGTSSSLSITVNPLPVAAGTISGLSNVCQGQSSVTYTVPVISNATSYVWTLPTGASGTSSTNSITVNYGTSAVSGSITVKGNNSCGDGVSSSLSIIVNPLPVAAESISGLSTVCQGQSSVTYTVPAISNATSYVWTLPSGASGISSTNSITINYGTSAVSGSITVKGNNNCGDGVSSSLSVTVNPLPVAAGTISGLTTVCQEQSSVTYTVPAISYATSYVWILPTGANGTSSANSITVNYGTSAVSGSITVKGNNSCGDGASSSLSVTVNPLPAAAGTITGLDTICQGQNNVVYNVPSISNATSYLWELLIGTSGTSLTNSIIVDFSTSTVSGIITVKGYNSCGEGVSSSFPVIVNPLPIAPGIITGSDTVMQGQNNVNYTVASDTSLTSYTWTLPSGASIVSGLNTNSITVNYSNTAVSGNISVSGNNYCGIGAASSKAVFVIPLPCTQPTIQATLFTSSVLENDSLKIGWTRGNGDSVLVVARKGDAVNADPMRGISYFPDSFFGNGSYTGTGNFVVYKGTGTSVKISGLMFGTTYHFAVYEYNATSTCYKIPALTGMGVTINYSIFTEAISNAWENSANWSDGIPDSITNVIIPSNKFAVVNSSNHKCRNLTIAPLGKLTINNGKSLDIKGNFLIRSDVTGTGSLIHYNTGVNATVQRYISHNNADEFHMLASPVAAQAIAPDFNAPDGFFVWNEPTANWIEYAEATFAATNGGAYFVPGKGYAVSYPNITTKNFYGELNQGVFNIPITYTAGTYSGWNFVANPYPSAIDWAANSGWNRNVLSHKDSSAIWIWNAGLGNYGTYINSNSPDFTNNVSNYIPVSQGFWVNATTQGMLSMTDAVRVHSSQTFLKSSQSVSNRIRLNVTSTVNTYSDEIIIKFGNENDFGGAEKMFSIESSAPSLYSIKLDRNWSINYLSSIDQHSVVPLGFKAGVDGDYLISALGVQPLGNVMLEDLKTGTQQNLSVNSNYSFNAQTNDDPNRFLLHFTSTGINEAVDKTPNIYYSNQTIHVYNPWQDKTTLNVYDVNGRLIQSFDAKAGNNNYILPISQGVYFVKLVDQHKVFVKKEVVY
;
A
#
# COMPACT_ATOMS: atom_id res chain seq x y z
N SER A 1 30.28 -29.26 -145.88
CA SER A 1 28.86 -29.56 -146.13
C SER A 1 28.77 -30.58 -147.27
N ALA A 2 28.61 -31.85 -146.93
CA ALA A 2 28.29 -32.88 -147.92
C ALA A 2 26.75 -32.92 -148.07
N VAL A 3 26.25 -32.91 -149.30
CA VAL A 3 24.82 -33.04 -149.62
C VAL A 3 24.61 -34.37 -150.32
N SER A 4 23.52 -35.05 -149.98
CA SER A 4 23.08 -36.32 -150.58
C SER A 4 22.99 -36.21 -152.12
N GLY A 5 23.50 -37.19 -152.86
CA GLY A 5 23.56 -37.15 -154.34
C GLY A 5 23.78 -38.54 -154.99
N SER A 6 23.79 -38.59 -156.32
CA SER A 6 23.95 -39.84 -157.11
C SER A 6 25.14 -39.81 -158.09
N ILE A 7 25.74 -40.97 -158.36
CA ILE A 7 26.88 -41.17 -159.28
C ILE A 7 26.42 -41.99 -160.49
N THR A 8 26.80 -41.59 -161.73
CA THR A 8 26.43 -42.29 -163.00
C THR A 8 27.61 -42.59 -163.93
N VAL A 9 27.56 -43.69 -164.68
CA VAL A 9 28.59 -44.11 -165.68
C VAL A 9 27.99 -44.66 -166.98
N LYS A 10 28.63 -44.44 -168.14
CA LYS A 10 28.34 -45.08 -169.44
C LYS A 10 29.62 -45.56 -170.15
N GLY A 11 29.49 -46.56 -171.04
CA GLY A 11 30.57 -47.03 -171.91
C GLY A 11 30.34 -46.64 -173.38
N ASN A 12 31.42 -46.30 -174.11
CA ASN A 12 31.43 -45.92 -175.52
C ASN A 12 32.21 -46.94 -176.37
N ASN A 13 31.79 -47.21 -177.62
CA ASN A 13 32.69 -47.73 -178.65
C ASN A 13 32.52 -47.00 -180.01
N SER A 14 33.34 -47.38 -181.00
CA SER A 14 33.37 -46.76 -182.33
C SER A 14 32.10 -46.91 -183.18
N CYS A 15 31.06 -47.61 -182.69
CA CYS A 15 29.73 -47.63 -183.30
C CYS A 15 28.67 -46.81 -182.52
N GLY A 16 29.01 -46.22 -181.35
CA GLY A 16 28.14 -45.37 -180.53
C GLY A 16 28.24 -45.60 -179.01
N ASP A 17 27.57 -44.73 -178.24
CA ASP A 17 27.47 -44.81 -176.76
C ASP A 17 26.38 -45.78 -176.28
N GLY A 18 26.66 -46.53 -175.21
CA GLY A 18 25.66 -47.29 -174.44
C GLY A 18 24.94 -46.47 -173.35
N ALA A 19 23.88 -47.04 -172.77
CA ALA A 19 23.06 -46.38 -171.73
C ALA A 19 23.75 -46.29 -170.35
N PHE A 20 23.38 -45.26 -169.55
CA PHE A 20 23.93 -45.00 -168.21
C PHE A 20 23.36 -45.93 -167.12
N SER A 21 24.13 -46.15 -166.05
CA SER A 21 23.67 -46.73 -164.77
C SER A 21 24.01 -45.83 -163.56
N SER A 22 23.20 -45.85 -162.48
CA SER A 22 23.24 -44.87 -161.36
C SER A 22 23.13 -45.49 -159.94
N LEU A 23 23.73 -44.86 -158.90
CA LEU A 23 23.59 -45.17 -157.45
C LEU A 23 23.51 -43.91 -156.55
N SER A 24 22.72 -43.89 -155.45
CA SER A 24 22.46 -42.71 -154.55
C SER A 24 22.97 -42.86 -153.09
N ILE A 25 23.34 -41.75 -152.39
CA ILE A 25 23.87 -41.67 -150.98
C ILE A 25 23.22 -40.54 -150.11
N ILE A 26 23.07 -40.71 -148.77
CA ILE A 26 22.48 -39.74 -147.77
C ILE A 26 23.38 -39.43 -146.53
N VAL A 27 23.31 -38.21 -145.93
CA VAL A 27 24.06 -37.73 -144.72
C VAL A 27 23.14 -37.08 -143.62
N ASN A 28 23.37 -37.31 -142.30
CA ASN A 28 22.59 -36.76 -141.14
C ASN A 28 23.40 -35.82 -140.18
N PRO A 29 22.80 -34.78 -139.51
CA PRO A 29 23.50 -33.80 -138.64
C PRO A 29 23.46 -34.05 -137.10
N LEU A 30 24.37 -33.39 -136.35
CA LEU A 30 24.46 -33.34 -134.87
C LEU A 30 23.34 -32.50 -134.19
N PRO A 31 23.03 -32.71 -132.88
CA PRO A 31 22.10 -31.87 -132.11
C PRO A 31 22.57 -30.41 -131.96
N ILE A 32 21.64 -29.44 -132.02
CA ILE A 32 21.95 -28.00 -131.87
C ILE A 32 22.07 -27.57 -130.39
N ALA A 33 22.60 -26.37 -130.14
CA ALA A 33 22.87 -25.85 -128.79
C ALA A 33 21.61 -25.70 -127.91
N VAL A 34 21.76 -25.96 -126.60
CA VAL A 34 20.68 -25.98 -125.58
C VAL A 34 20.22 -24.57 -125.19
N GLY A 35 18.94 -24.42 -124.77
CA GLY A 35 18.44 -23.22 -124.08
C GLY A 35 18.97 -23.08 -122.63
N THR A 36 18.45 -22.11 -121.87
CA THR A 36 18.84 -21.89 -120.45
C THR A 36 18.25 -22.96 -119.52
N ILE A 37 19.02 -23.41 -118.51
CA ILE A 37 18.53 -24.29 -117.44
C ILE A 37 17.68 -23.47 -116.45
N SER A 38 16.48 -23.95 -116.12
CA SER A 38 15.57 -23.36 -115.13
C SER A 38 15.51 -24.21 -113.86
N GLY A 39 15.68 -23.60 -112.69
CA GLY A 39 15.66 -24.25 -111.37
C GLY A 39 16.17 -23.31 -110.26
N LEU A 40 16.20 -23.78 -108.99
CA LEU A 40 16.72 -22.97 -107.87
C LEU A 40 18.23 -22.75 -108.02
N SER A 41 18.71 -21.52 -107.91
CA SER A 41 20.15 -21.20 -107.93
C SER A 41 20.82 -21.30 -106.55
N THR A 42 20.03 -21.40 -105.47
CA THR A 42 20.52 -21.54 -104.08
C THR A 42 19.74 -22.64 -103.37
N VAL A 43 20.44 -23.54 -102.69
CA VAL A 43 19.90 -24.70 -101.97
C VAL A 43 20.67 -24.94 -100.67
N CYS A 44 20.13 -25.74 -99.75
CA CYS A 44 20.81 -26.13 -98.51
C CYS A 44 21.41 -27.54 -98.58
N GLN A 45 22.47 -27.80 -97.81
CA GLN A 45 22.94 -29.16 -97.56
C GLN A 45 21.80 -30.02 -96.98
N GLY A 46 21.55 -31.19 -97.56
CA GLY A 46 20.43 -32.07 -97.19
C GLY A 46 19.11 -31.80 -97.91
N GLN A 47 19.03 -30.77 -98.78
CA GLN A 47 17.80 -30.46 -99.52
C GLN A 47 17.57 -31.46 -100.66
N SER A 48 16.46 -32.21 -100.59
CA SER A 48 16.07 -33.20 -101.59
C SER A 48 15.02 -32.67 -102.58
N SER A 49 14.91 -33.35 -103.72
CA SER A 49 13.85 -33.18 -104.71
C SER A 49 13.79 -31.82 -105.40
N VAL A 50 14.94 -31.23 -105.72
CA VAL A 50 15.02 -29.96 -106.46
C VAL A 50 15.00 -30.22 -107.97
N THR A 51 13.98 -29.75 -108.67
CA THR A 51 13.82 -29.98 -110.13
C THR A 51 14.54 -28.93 -110.96
N TYR A 52 15.27 -29.37 -112.00
CA TYR A 52 15.88 -28.52 -113.03
C TYR A 52 15.40 -28.95 -114.42
N THR A 53 15.10 -27.98 -115.30
CA THR A 53 14.58 -28.25 -116.64
C THR A 53 15.28 -27.42 -117.72
N VAL A 54 15.26 -27.92 -118.95
CA VAL A 54 15.61 -27.18 -120.18
C VAL A 54 14.51 -27.36 -121.24
N PRO A 55 14.33 -26.43 -122.19
CA PRO A 55 13.50 -26.66 -123.36
C PRO A 55 13.98 -27.86 -124.19
N SER A 56 13.10 -28.48 -124.99
CA SER A 56 13.48 -29.61 -125.84
C SER A 56 14.50 -29.22 -126.91
N ILE A 57 15.60 -29.97 -127.00
CA ILE A 57 16.69 -29.76 -127.96
C ILE A 57 16.36 -30.44 -129.29
N ASN A 58 16.35 -29.68 -130.39
CA ASN A 58 16.05 -30.21 -131.71
C ASN A 58 17.18 -31.17 -132.18
N ASN A 59 16.80 -32.31 -132.77
CA ASN A 59 17.69 -33.43 -133.17
C ASN A 59 18.38 -34.20 -132.03
N ALA A 60 18.04 -33.94 -130.75
CA ALA A 60 18.50 -34.77 -129.63
C ALA A 60 17.54 -35.93 -129.38
N THR A 61 18.08 -37.14 -129.18
CA THR A 61 17.32 -38.33 -128.78
C THR A 61 17.46 -38.66 -127.28
N SER A 62 18.41 -38.04 -126.58
CA SER A 62 18.66 -38.18 -125.14
C SER A 62 19.32 -36.92 -124.56
N TYR A 63 19.36 -36.80 -123.22
CA TYR A 63 20.02 -35.72 -122.48
C TYR A 63 21.04 -36.31 -121.50
N VAL A 64 22.18 -35.64 -121.35
CA VAL A 64 23.19 -36.00 -120.35
C VAL A 64 23.31 -34.84 -119.37
N TRP A 65 23.06 -35.12 -118.08
CA TRP A 65 23.16 -34.15 -116.99
C TRP A 65 24.40 -34.44 -116.14
N ILE A 66 25.16 -33.41 -115.83
CA ILE A 66 26.29 -33.45 -114.88
C ILE A 66 25.93 -32.56 -113.70
N LEU A 67 26.07 -33.09 -112.49
CA LEU A 67 25.68 -32.45 -111.24
C LEU A 67 26.92 -32.06 -110.40
N PRO A 68 26.83 -31.04 -109.54
CA PRO A 68 27.92 -30.69 -108.63
C PRO A 68 28.20 -31.79 -107.60
N THR A 69 29.42 -31.80 -107.05
CA THR A 69 29.85 -32.82 -106.10
C THR A 69 28.95 -32.87 -104.85
N GLY A 70 28.52 -34.08 -104.49
CA GLY A 70 27.59 -34.32 -103.37
C GLY A 70 26.11 -34.09 -103.71
N ALA A 71 25.80 -33.62 -104.93
CA ALA A 71 24.44 -33.67 -105.48
C ALA A 71 24.25 -34.95 -106.31
N THR A 72 23.07 -35.56 -106.21
CA THR A 72 22.73 -36.81 -106.92
C THR A 72 21.42 -36.66 -107.69
N GLY A 73 21.34 -37.33 -108.83
CA GLY A 73 20.17 -37.31 -109.73
C GLY A 73 20.57 -37.90 -111.08
N THR A 74 19.64 -38.58 -111.74
CA THR A 74 19.83 -39.10 -113.09
C THR A 74 18.59 -38.79 -113.93
N SER A 75 18.80 -38.40 -115.18
CA SER A 75 17.72 -38.23 -116.16
C SER A 75 18.29 -38.30 -117.57
N SER A 76 17.50 -38.85 -118.49
CA SER A 76 17.75 -38.84 -119.94
C SER A 76 16.78 -37.94 -120.70
N THR A 77 15.98 -37.14 -119.98
CA THR A 77 15.00 -36.21 -120.55
C THR A 77 15.43 -34.76 -120.31
N ASN A 78 14.63 -33.81 -120.81
CA ASN A 78 14.85 -32.38 -120.64
C ASN A 78 14.55 -31.86 -119.21
N SER A 79 14.36 -32.76 -118.23
CA SER A 79 14.11 -32.44 -116.82
C SER A 79 14.86 -33.42 -115.92
N ILE A 80 15.46 -32.95 -114.82
CA ILE A 80 16.13 -33.77 -113.79
C ILE A 80 15.68 -33.35 -112.38
N ILE A 81 15.53 -34.32 -111.47
CA ILE A 81 15.34 -34.07 -110.04
C ILE A 81 16.67 -34.34 -109.34
N VAL A 82 17.13 -33.38 -108.54
CA VAL A 82 18.43 -33.38 -107.88
C VAL A 82 18.26 -33.35 -106.37
N ASN A 83 18.99 -34.22 -105.67
CA ASN A 83 19.10 -34.26 -104.22
C ASN A 83 20.49 -33.75 -103.80
N TYR A 84 20.55 -32.73 -102.95
CA TYR A 84 21.78 -32.20 -102.39
C TYR A 84 22.06 -32.88 -101.06
N GLY A 85 23.02 -33.81 -101.03
CA GLY A 85 23.41 -34.50 -99.80
C GLY A 85 23.98 -33.54 -98.75
N THR A 86 24.21 -34.03 -97.52
CA THR A 86 24.82 -33.24 -96.43
C THR A 86 26.28 -32.85 -96.70
N SER A 87 26.92 -33.45 -97.70
CA SER A 87 28.25 -33.12 -98.20
C SER A 87 28.23 -32.34 -99.53
N ALA A 88 27.05 -31.93 -100.01
CA ALA A 88 26.95 -31.15 -101.24
C ALA A 88 27.71 -29.82 -101.10
N VAL A 89 28.45 -29.47 -102.15
CA VAL A 89 29.19 -28.21 -102.28
C VAL A 89 28.69 -27.44 -103.48
N SER A 90 28.83 -26.11 -103.45
CA SER A 90 28.49 -25.24 -104.57
C SER A 90 29.23 -25.65 -105.85
N GLY A 91 28.56 -25.59 -106.98
CA GLY A 91 29.10 -25.98 -108.29
C GLY A 91 28.07 -25.78 -109.40
N SER A 92 28.37 -26.22 -110.62
CA SER A 92 27.45 -26.04 -111.76
C SER A 92 26.71 -27.32 -112.12
N ILE A 93 25.42 -27.20 -112.43
CA ILE A 93 24.67 -28.22 -113.19
C ILE A 93 24.88 -27.94 -114.68
N THR A 94 25.27 -28.95 -115.46
CA THR A 94 25.40 -28.82 -116.92
C THR A 94 24.59 -29.87 -117.66
N VAL A 95 24.04 -29.51 -118.82
CA VAL A 95 23.28 -30.44 -119.68
C VAL A 95 23.59 -30.26 -121.16
N ASN A 96 23.68 -31.36 -121.89
CA ASN A 96 23.78 -31.40 -123.35
C ASN A 96 22.82 -32.44 -123.96
N GLY A 97 22.38 -32.17 -125.19
CA GLY A 97 21.59 -33.11 -126.00
C GLY A 97 22.48 -34.07 -126.77
N ASN A 98 22.05 -35.31 -126.90
CA ASN A 98 22.82 -36.44 -127.42
C ASN A 98 22.02 -37.16 -128.53
N ASN A 99 22.70 -37.56 -129.63
CA ASN A 99 22.15 -38.49 -130.62
C ASN A 99 23.23 -39.47 -131.15
N SER A 100 22.86 -40.35 -132.09
CA SER A 100 23.77 -41.37 -132.65
C SER A 100 24.97 -40.82 -133.41
N CYS A 101 24.98 -39.53 -133.77
CA CYS A 101 26.10 -38.85 -134.40
C CYS A 101 27.06 -38.19 -133.38
N GLY A 102 26.66 -38.04 -132.11
CA GLY A 102 27.46 -37.46 -131.03
C GLY A 102 26.69 -36.48 -130.14
N ASP A 103 27.44 -35.82 -129.25
CA ASP A 103 26.91 -34.85 -128.29
C ASP A 103 26.91 -33.42 -128.85
N GLY A 104 25.83 -32.67 -128.58
CA GLY A 104 25.73 -31.23 -128.88
C GLY A 104 26.38 -30.36 -127.80
N THR A 105 26.42 -29.05 -128.05
CA THR A 105 26.97 -28.04 -127.11
C THR A 105 26.19 -28.00 -125.79
N SER A 106 26.87 -27.90 -124.64
CA SER A 106 26.24 -27.89 -123.30
C SER A 106 25.80 -26.49 -122.82
N SER A 107 24.79 -26.46 -121.95
CA SER A 107 24.41 -25.30 -121.11
C SER A 107 24.80 -25.55 -119.65
N SER A 108 25.04 -24.48 -118.88
CA SER A 108 25.40 -24.56 -117.46
C SER A 108 24.62 -23.57 -116.58
N LEU A 109 24.34 -23.98 -115.33
CA LEU A 109 23.74 -23.15 -114.27
C LEU A 109 24.53 -23.32 -112.98
N SER A 110 25.01 -22.21 -112.40
CA SER A 110 25.72 -22.21 -111.11
C SER A 110 24.76 -22.35 -109.93
N ILE A 111 25.06 -23.27 -109.02
CA ILE A 111 24.31 -23.57 -107.80
C ILE A 111 25.16 -23.23 -106.57
N THR A 112 24.59 -22.44 -105.66
CA THR A 112 25.16 -22.19 -104.33
C THR A 112 24.53 -23.13 -103.32
N VAL A 113 25.34 -23.93 -102.62
CA VAL A 113 24.89 -24.82 -101.52
C VAL A 113 25.27 -24.21 -100.18
N ASN A 114 24.28 -23.77 -99.40
CA ASN A 114 24.47 -23.21 -98.06
C ASN A 114 24.68 -24.34 -97.03
N PRO A 115 25.71 -24.26 -96.17
CA PRO A 115 26.02 -25.32 -95.22
C PRO A 115 25.08 -25.34 -94.00
N LEU A 116 24.84 -26.53 -93.45
CA LEU A 116 24.25 -26.68 -92.12
C LEU A 116 25.26 -26.27 -91.01
N PRO A 117 24.80 -25.89 -89.81
CA PRO A 117 25.70 -25.67 -88.67
C PRO A 117 26.50 -26.94 -88.37
N VAL A 118 27.79 -26.78 -88.05
CA VAL A 118 28.63 -27.93 -87.67
C VAL A 118 28.19 -28.52 -86.32
N ALA A 119 28.67 -29.72 -85.99
CA ALA A 119 28.39 -30.34 -84.69
C ALA A 119 28.83 -29.45 -83.53
N ALA A 120 27.99 -29.33 -82.49
CA ALA A 120 28.31 -28.58 -81.29
C ALA A 120 29.51 -29.19 -80.53
N GLY A 121 30.38 -28.34 -79.97
CA GLY A 121 31.51 -28.76 -79.13
C GLY A 121 31.09 -29.23 -77.73
N THR A 122 32.06 -29.41 -76.83
CA THR A 122 31.79 -29.76 -75.43
C THR A 122 31.11 -28.61 -74.68
N ILE A 123 30.05 -28.90 -73.92
CA ILE A 123 29.42 -27.92 -73.02
C ILE A 123 30.26 -27.81 -71.73
N SER A 124 30.59 -26.60 -71.30
CA SER A 124 31.30 -26.29 -70.06
C SER A 124 30.37 -25.63 -69.03
N GLY A 125 30.38 -26.12 -67.79
CA GLY A 125 29.58 -25.63 -66.66
C GLY A 125 29.59 -26.64 -65.49
N LEU A 126 28.84 -26.36 -64.41
CA LEU A 126 28.75 -27.27 -63.26
C LEU A 126 28.00 -28.55 -63.61
N SER A 127 28.51 -29.72 -63.22
CA SER A 127 27.80 -31.00 -63.41
C SER A 127 26.93 -31.40 -62.21
N ASN A 128 27.12 -30.74 -61.06
CA ASN A 128 26.36 -30.95 -59.83
C ASN A 128 25.81 -29.61 -59.35
N VAL A 129 24.51 -29.54 -59.09
CA VAL A 129 23.80 -28.35 -58.63
C VAL A 129 22.76 -28.72 -57.58
N CYS A 130 22.27 -27.75 -56.82
CA CYS A 130 21.23 -27.94 -55.82
C CYS A 130 19.86 -27.45 -56.31
N GLN A 131 18.77 -28.05 -55.82
CA GLN A 131 17.44 -27.48 -55.98
C GLN A 131 17.40 -26.05 -55.42
N GLY A 132 16.83 -25.11 -56.17
CA GLY A 132 16.80 -23.68 -55.83
C GLY A 132 18.06 -22.88 -56.24
N GLN A 133 19.10 -23.53 -56.78
CA GLN A 133 20.30 -22.83 -57.22
C GLN A 133 20.02 -21.99 -58.49
N SER A 134 20.29 -20.70 -58.42
CA SER A 134 20.06 -19.75 -59.53
C SER A 134 21.37 -19.30 -60.18
N SER A 135 21.27 -18.77 -61.39
CA SER A 135 22.35 -18.13 -62.13
C SER A 135 23.54 -19.04 -62.50
N VAL A 136 23.31 -20.33 -62.75
CA VAL A 136 24.37 -21.27 -63.18
C VAL A 136 24.61 -21.10 -64.68
N THR A 137 25.84 -20.75 -65.08
CA THR A 137 26.17 -20.46 -66.48
C THR A 137 26.78 -21.68 -67.18
N TYR A 138 26.28 -21.98 -68.37
CA TYR A 138 26.81 -22.99 -69.29
C TYR A 138 27.26 -22.33 -70.58
N THR A 139 28.33 -22.85 -71.18
CA THR A 139 28.90 -22.33 -72.43
C THR A 139 29.29 -23.46 -73.37
N VAL A 140 29.30 -23.17 -74.67
CA VAL A 140 29.87 -24.03 -75.71
C VAL A 140 30.76 -23.16 -76.60
N PRO A 141 31.83 -23.70 -77.21
CA PRO A 141 32.56 -22.97 -78.25
C PRO A 141 31.64 -22.50 -79.38
N VAL A 142 32.02 -21.44 -80.09
CA VAL A 142 31.24 -20.93 -81.22
C VAL A 142 31.06 -22.02 -82.29
N ILE A 143 29.83 -22.28 -82.71
CA ILE A 143 29.48 -23.32 -83.69
C ILE A 143 29.54 -22.67 -85.07
N SER A 144 30.48 -23.11 -85.90
CA SER A 144 30.62 -22.57 -87.26
C SER A 144 29.36 -22.78 -88.09
N ASN A 145 28.99 -21.79 -88.91
CA ASN A 145 27.77 -21.71 -89.71
C ASN A 145 26.44 -21.62 -88.91
N ALA A 146 26.46 -21.54 -87.57
CA ALA A 146 25.28 -21.24 -86.78
C ALA A 146 25.00 -19.73 -86.76
N THR A 147 23.73 -19.34 -86.94
CA THR A 147 23.25 -17.96 -86.73
C THR A 147 22.50 -17.80 -85.41
N SER A 148 22.11 -18.91 -84.79
CA SER A 148 21.43 -18.99 -83.49
C SER A 148 21.75 -20.31 -82.79
N TYR A 149 21.42 -20.40 -81.50
CA TYR A 149 21.60 -21.60 -80.68
C TYR A 149 20.25 -22.03 -80.11
N VAL A 150 20.03 -23.34 -80.04
CA VAL A 150 18.87 -23.95 -79.39
C VAL A 150 19.37 -24.75 -78.20
N TRP A 151 19.01 -24.29 -77.00
CA TRP A 151 19.31 -24.96 -75.73
C TRP A 151 18.08 -25.73 -75.23
N THR A 152 18.29 -26.95 -74.75
CA THR A 152 17.26 -27.72 -74.02
C THR A 152 17.76 -27.95 -72.59
N LEU A 153 16.89 -27.71 -71.61
CA LEU A 153 17.20 -27.80 -70.18
C LEU A 153 16.45 -28.98 -69.55
N PRO A 154 16.95 -29.56 -68.44
CA PRO A 154 16.24 -30.60 -67.70
C PRO A 154 14.96 -30.06 -67.04
N THR A 155 14.02 -30.96 -66.75
CA THR A 155 12.73 -30.62 -66.14
C THR A 155 12.91 -29.87 -64.81
N GLY A 156 12.20 -28.75 -64.66
CA GLY A 156 12.27 -27.87 -63.48
C GLY A 156 13.47 -26.90 -63.47
N ALA A 157 14.37 -26.98 -64.48
CA ALA A 157 15.33 -25.93 -64.76
C ALA A 157 14.76 -24.94 -65.80
N SER A 158 15.13 -23.67 -65.69
CA SER A 158 14.66 -22.59 -66.57
C SER A 158 15.82 -21.70 -67.01
N GLY A 159 15.72 -21.18 -68.23
CA GLY A 159 16.75 -20.36 -68.85
C GLY A 159 16.48 -20.29 -70.35
N THR A 160 16.80 -19.16 -70.96
CA THR A 160 16.69 -18.99 -72.42
C THR A 160 17.94 -18.30 -72.93
N SER A 161 18.44 -18.74 -74.08
CA SER A 161 19.53 -18.07 -74.80
C SER A 161 19.53 -18.49 -76.26
N SER A 162 19.89 -17.57 -77.14
CA SER A 162 20.15 -17.81 -78.56
C SER A 162 21.64 -17.72 -78.91
N THR A 163 22.51 -17.64 -77.91
CA THR A 163 23.97 -17.50 -78.05
C THR A 163 24.70 -18.76 -77.56
N ASN A 164 26.03 -18.75 -77.67
CA ASN A 164 26.90 -19.84 -77.21
C ASN A 164 27.04 -19.93 -75.68
N SER A 165 26.29 -19.14 -74.92
CA SER A 165 26.21 -19.18 -73.45
C SER A 165 24.76 -19.10 -72.99
N ILE A 166 24.41 -19.84 -71.93
CA ILE A 166 23.09 -19.77 -71.28
C ILE A 166 23.25 -19.71 -69.76
N THR A 167 22.44 -18.90 -69.10
CA THR A 167 22.31 -18.89 -67.64
C THR A 167 21.03 -19.63 -67.25
N VAL A 168 21.16 -20.56 -66.31
CA VAL A 168 20.12 -21.52 -65.91
C VAL A 168 19.81 -21.39 -64.43
N ASN A 169 18.51 -21.35 -64.11
CA ASN A 169 17.96 -21.40 -62.76
C ASN A 169 17.33 -22.78 -62.51
N TYR A 170 17.81 -23.49 -61.48
CA TYR A 170 17.25 -24.77 -61.05
C TYR A 170 16.18 -24.50 -60.00
N GLY A 171 14.91 -24.64 -60.35
CA GLY A 171 13.80 -24.49 -59.41
C GLY A 171 13.84 -25.53 -58.29
N THR A 172 12.98 -25.36 -57.28
CA THR A 172 12.85 -26.33 -56.17
C THR A 172 12.31 -27.69 -56.61
N SER A 173 11.71 -27.77 -57.80
CA SER A 173 11.24 -29.01 -58.45
C SER A 173 12.20 -29.54 -59.52
N ALA A 174 13.40 -28.95 -59.67
CA ALA A 174 14.37 -29.41 -60.64
C ALA A 174 14.81 -30.85 -60.34
N VAL A 175 14.89 -31.66 -61.39
CA VAL A 175 15.36 -33.04 -61.34
C VAL A 175 16.59 -33.22 -62.24
N SER A 176 17.42 -34.22 -61.92
CA SER A 176 18.58 -34.57 -62.73
C SER A 176 18.18 -34.87 -64.18
N GLY A 177 19.01 -34.44 -65.13
CA GLY A 177 18.75 -34.60 -66.56
C GLY A 177 19.89 -34.01 -67.39
N SER A 178 19.70 -33.85 -68.69
CA SER A 178 20.75 -33.32 -69.58
C SER A 178 20.45 -31.89 -70.03
N ILE A 179 21.50 -31.09 -70.15
CA ILE A 179 21.49 -29.87 -70.95
C ILE A 179 22.02 -30.23 -72.34
N THR A 180 21.26 -29.88 -73.39
CA THR A 180 21.72 -30.06 -74.78
C THR A 180 21.76 -28.74 -75.53
N VAL A 181 22.70 -28.62 -76.46
CA VAL A 181 22.83 -27.44 -77.33
C VAL A 181 23.10 -27.86 -78.77
N LYS A 182 22.46 -27.19 -79.73
CA LYS A 182 22.73 -27.29 -81.16
C LYS A 182 22.77 -25.91 -81.80
N GLY A 183 23.60 -25.76 -82.83
CA GLY A 183 23.58 -24.58 -83.70
C GLY A 183 22.40 -24.66 -84.67
N ASN A 184 21.80 -23.52 -84.96
CA ASN A 184 20.68 -23.38 -85.90
C ASN A 184 21.02 -22.27 -86.92
N ASN A 185 20.65 -22.49 -88.18
CA ASN A 185 20.66 -21.46 -89.22
C ASN A 185 19.47 -21.63 -90.17
N SER A 186 19.40 -20.79 -91.20
CA SER A 186 18.31 -20.83 -92.20
C SER A 186 18.18 -22.16 -92.97
N CYS A 187 19.23 -22.98 -92.99
CA CYS A 187 19.21 -24.31 -93.60
C CYS A 187 18.75 -25.42 -92.63
N GLY A 188 18.70 -25.14 -91.33
CA GLY A 188 18.23 -26.07 -90.31
C GLY A 188 19.19 -26.20 -89.13
N ASP A 189 19.02 -27.29 -88.38
CA ASP A 189 19.79 -27.58 -87.17
C ASP A 189 21.05 -28.41 -87.45
N GLY A 190 22.13 -28.07 -86.76
CA GLY A 190 23.32 -28.91 -86.67
C GLY A 190 23.16 -30.04 -85.64
N VAL A 191 24.18 -30.89 -85.54
CA VAL A 191 24.24 -31.99 -84.55
C VAL A 191 24.41 -31.44 -83.14
N SER A 192 23.61 -31.92 -82.18
CA SER A 192 23.63 -31.47 -80.79
C SER A 192 24.77 -32.07 -79.97
N SER A 193 25.16 -31.36 -78.91
CA SER A 193 26.01 -31.84 -77.82
C SER A 193 25.19 -31.93 -76.52
N SER A 194 25.64 -32.72 -75.54
CA SER A 194 24.91 -33.01 -74.31
C SER A 194 25.83 -33.05 -73.08
N LEU A 195 25.37 -32.48 -71.96
CA LEU A 195 26.01 -32.54 -70.63
C LEU A 195 24.99 -33.03 -69.59
N SER A 196 25.33 -34.10 -68.86
CA SER A 196 24.50 -34.62 -67.76
C SER A 196 24.66 -33.78 -66.49
N ILE A 197 23.54 -33.38 -65.90
CA ILE A 197 23.45 -32.59 -64.67
C ILE A 197 22.79 -33.42 -63.57
N ILE A 198 23.45 -33.49 -62.42
CA ILE A 198 22.90 -34.06 -61.19
C ILE A 198 22.34 -32.90 -60.33
N VAL A 199 21.04 -32.97 -60.04
CA VAL A 199 20.37 -32.01 -59.15
C VAL A 199 20.19 -32.67 -57.78
N ASN A 200 20.94 -32.19 -56.79
CA ASN A 200 20.88 -32.66 -55.41
C ASN A 200 19.65 -32.03 -54.70
N PRO A 201 18.80 -32.84 -54.05
CA PRO A 201 17.57 -32.36 -53.43
C PRO A 201 17.84 -31.59 -52.13
N LEU A 202 17.00 -30.59 -51.86
CA LEU A 202 16.91 -30.00 -50.52
C LEU A 202 16.21 -30.98 -49.54
N PRO A 203 16.41 -30.85 -48.22
CA PRO A 203 15.63 -31.58 -47.24
C PRO A 203 14.14 -31.30 -47.42
N VAL A 204 13.31 -32.35 -47.32
CA VAL A 204 11.85 -32.18 -47.40
C VAL A 204 11.32 -31.39 -46.20
N ALA A 205 10.08 -30.89 -46.29
CA ALA A 205 9.45 -30.18 -45.19
C ALA A 205 9.37 -31.06 -43.93
N ALA A 206 9.70 -30.48 -42.77
CA ALA A 206 9.56 -31.16 -41.48
C ALA A 206 8.08 -31.43 -41.15
N GLU A 207 7.79 -32.59 -40.60
CA GLU A 207 6.45 -32.93 -40.08
C GLU A 207 6.19 -32.34 -38.69
N SER A 208 5.07 -32.67 -38.05
CA SER A 208 4.71 -32.16 -36.72
C SER A 208 5.72 -32.59 -35.64
N ILE A 209 6.14 -31.63 -34.81
CA ILE A 209 6.98 -31.88 -33.63
C ILE A 209 6.10 -32.53 -32.53
N SER A 210 6.59 -33.60 -31.91
CA SER A 210 5.96 -34.29 -30.78
C SER A 210 6.67 -33.94 -29.46
N GLY A 211 5.91 -33.60 -28.42
CA GLY A 211 6.43 -33.26 -27.08
C GLY A 211 5.37 -32.52 -26.23
N LEU A 212 5.76 -32.07 -25.03
CA LEU A 212 4.84 -31.32 -24.14
C LEU A 212 4.55 -29.92 -24.71
N SER A 213 3.26 -29.57 -24.79
CA SER A 213 2.79 -28.23 -25.20
C SER A 213 2.74 -27.23 -24.04
N THR A 214 2.83 -27.70 -22.79
CA THR A 214 2.87 -26.87 -21.58
C THR A 214 3.94 -27.39 -20.63
N VAL A 215 4.77 -26.49 -20.13
CA VAL A 215 5.90 -26.76 -19.21
C VAL A 215 5.99 -25.67 -18.15
N CYS A 216 6.78 -25.89 -17.11
CA CYS A 216 7.03 -24.91 -16.06
C CYS A 216 8.43 -24.28 -16.19
N GLN A 217 8.59 -23.04 -15.75
CA GLN A 217 9.92 -22.45 -15.53
C GLN A 217 10.74 -23.34 -14.59
N GLY A 218 12.01 -23.58 -14.91
CA GLY A 218 12.90 -24.47 -14.17
C GLY A 218 12.76 -25.96 -14.52
N GLN A 219 11.82 -26.35 -15.40
CA GLN A 219 11.65 -27.74 -15.81
C GLN A 219 12.80 -28.19 -16.74
N SER A 220 13.54 -29.21 -16.32
CA SER A 220 14.68 -29.78 -17.06
C SER A 220 14.31 -31.06 -17.81
N SER A 221 15.11 -31.39 -18.83
CA SER A 221 15.08 -32.68 -19.52
C SER A 221 13.79 -32.99 -20.29
N VAL A 222 13.13 -31.98 -20.86
CA VAL A 222 11.92 -32.17 -21.69
C VAL A 222 12.33 -32.54 -23.11
N THR A 223 11.88 -33.70 -23.60
CA THR A 223 12.29 -34.20 -24.92
C THR A 223 11.24 -33.90 -25.99
N TYR A 224 11.70 -33.42 -27.15
CA TYR A 224 10.91 -33.17 -28.34
C TYR A 224 11.49 -33.93 -29.52
N THR A 225 10.63 -34.55 -30.33
CA THR A 225 11.03 -35.36 -31.48
C THR A 225 10.26 -34.98 -32.73
N VAL A 226 10.86 -35.23 -33.89
CA VAL A 226 10.21 -35.17 -35.20
C VAL A 226 10.51 -36.48 -35.95
N PRO A 227 9.62 -36.97 -36.81
CA PRO A 227 9.96 -38.03 -37.76
C PRO A 227 11.21 -37.67 -38.58
N ALA A 228 11.96 -38.68 -39.03
CA ALA A 228 13.18 -38.45 -39.79
C ALA A 228 12.87 -37.72 -41.11
N ILE A 229 13.50 -36.57 -41.33
CA ILE A 229 13.30 -35.74 -42.52
C ILE A 229 14.13 -36.32 -43.69
N SER A 230 13.45 -36.71 -44.76
CA SER A 230 14.12 -37.24 -45.96
C SER A 230 15.06 -36.20 -46.59
N ASN A 231 16.21 -36.66 -47.08
CA ASN A 231 17.33 -35.84 -47.62
C ASN A 231 18.04 -34.92 -46.59
N ALA A 232 17.67 -34.93 -45.32
CA ALA A 232 18.42 -34.22 -44.27
C ALA A 232 19.65 -35.03 -43.84
N THR A 233 20.80 -34.37 -43.69
CA THR A 233 22.00 -34.96 -43.07
C THR A 233 22.22 -34.42 -41.65
N SER A 234 21.55 -33.34 -41.29
CA SER A 234 21.51 -32.77 -39.92
C SER A 234 20.18 -32.06 -39.67
N TYR A 235 19.94 -31.65 -38.42
CA TYR A 235 18.74 -30.93 -38.00
C TYR A 235 19.13 -29.62 -37.33
N VAL A 236 18.36 -28.57 -37.59
CA VAL A 236 18.52 -27.26 -36.96
C VAL A 236 17.27 -26.99 -36.12
N TRP A 237 17.46 -26.98 -34.80
CA TRP A 237 16.43 -26.65 -33.83
C TRP A 237 16.56 -25.18 -33.41
N THR A 238 15.44 -24.49 -33.27
CA THR A 238 15.35 -23.14 -32.68
C THR A 238 14.40 -23.19 -31.50
N LEU A 239 14.82 -22.63 -30.37
CA LEU A 239 14.13 -22.71 -29.09
C LEU A 239 13.60 -21.33 -28.68
N PRO A 240 12.53 -21.27 -27.87
CA PRO A 240 12.06 -20.01 -27.29
C PRO A 240 13.10 -19.41 -26.32
N SER A 241 13.01 -18.10 -26.10
CA SER A 241 13.93 -17.38 -25.21
C SER A 241 13.91 -17.96 -23.79
N GLY A 242 15.10 -18.15 -23.21
CA GLY A 242 15.29 -18.75 -21.88
C GLY A 242 15.19 -20.29 -21.84
N ALA A 243 14.86 -20.95 -22.95
CA ALA A 243 15.04 -22.39 -23.11
C ALA A 243 16.42 -22.71 -23.72
N SER A 244 17.03 -23.81 -23.29
CA SER A 244 18.36 -24.25 -23.77
C SER A 244 18.37 -25.72 -24.11
N GLY A 245 19.10 -26.06 -25.17
CA GLY A 245 19.22 -27.41 -25.70
C GLY A 245 19.92 -27.34 -27.05
N ILE A 246 20.75 -28.33 -27.35
CA ILE A 246 21.46 -28.43 -28.63
C ILE A 246 21.26 -29.86 -29.13
N SER A 247 20.85 -30.00 -30.39
CA SER A 247 20.81 -31.28 -31.08
C SER A 247 20.95 -31.09 -32.57
N SER A 248 21.62 -32.03 -33.22
CA SER A 248 21.72 -32.15 -34.68
C SER A 248 20.94 -33.36 -35.20
N THR A 249 20.12 -34.00 -34.37
CA THR A 249 19.32 -35.20 -34.70
C THR A 249 17.83 -34.87 -34.71
N ASN A 250 17.00 -35.87 -35.04
CA ASN A 250 15.54 -35.74 -35.05
C ASN A 250 14.90 -35.72 -33.64
N SER A 251 15.72 -35.63 -32.60
CA SER A 251 15.30 -35.51 -31.19
C SER A 251 16.14 -34.46 -30.48
N ILE A 252 15.53 -33.64 -29.63
CA ILE A 252 16.21 -32.66 -28.78
C ILE A 252 15.68 -32.73 -27.35
N THR A 253 16.58 -32.60 -26.38
CA THR A 253 16.22 -32.42 -24.97
C THR A 253 16.44 -30.96 -24.59
N ILE A 254 15.42 -30.35 -24.00
CA ILE A 254 15.36 -28.93 -23.67
C ILE A 254 15.24 -28.75 -22.16
N ASN A 255 16.00 -27.79 -21.64
CA ASN A 255 15.90 -27.26 -20.29
C ASN A 255 15.26 -25.87 -20.34
N TYR A 256 14.13 -25.70 -19.66
CA TYR A 256 13.45 -24.41 -19.52
C TYR A 256 14.00 -23.70 -18.27
N GLY A 257 14.82 -22.68 -18.47
CA GLY A 257 15.37 -21.88 -17.37
C GLY A 257 14.28 -21.13 -16.60
N THR A 258 14.65 -20.51 -15.48
CA THR A 258 13.73 -19.66 -14.69
C THR A 258 13.31 -18.38 -15.42
N SER A 259 14.04 -18.00 -16.47
CA SER A 259 13.70 -16.89 -17.38
C SER A 259 13.01 -17.35 -18.67
N ALA A 260 12.67 -18.63 -18.80
CA ALA A 260 12.00 -19.13 -19.99
C ALA A 260 10.62 -18.47 -20.15
N VAL A 261 10.33 -18.05 -21.38
CA VAL A 261 9.04 -17.47 -21.78
C VAL A 261 8.38 -18.35 -22.83
N SER A 262 7.05 -18.29 -22.90
CA SER A 262 6.28 -18.99 -23.94
C SER A 262 6.74 -18.59 -25.34
N GLY A 263 6.77 -19.56 -26.25
CA GLY A 263 7.19 -19.34 -27.63
C GLY A 263 7.20 -20.63 -28.44
N SER A 264 7.69 -20.56 -29.67
CA SER A 264 7.71 -21.71 -30.57
C SER A 264 9.05 -22.45 -30.53
N ILE A 265 8.99 -23.78 -30.51
CA ILE A 265 10.10 -24.63 -30.93
C ILE A 265 9.95 -24.85 -32.44
N THR A 266 11.01 -24.62 -33.21
CA THR A 266 11.01 -24.93 -34.65
C THR A 266 12.12 -25.90 -35.01
N VAL A 267 11.87 -26.79 -35.96
CA VAL A 267 12.87 -27.72 -36.51
C VAL A 267 12.84 -27.72 -38.02
N LYS A 268 14.01 -27.77 -38.64
CA LYS A 268 14.19 -27.99 -40.09
C LYS A 268 15.32 -28.97 -40.34
N GLY A 269 15.20 -29.75 -41.41
CA GLY A 269 16.31 -30.56 -41.92
C GLY A 269 17.32 -29.67 -42.64
N ASN A 270 18.60 -30.00 -42.54
CA ASN A 270 19.69 -29.34 -43.23
C ASN A 270 20.56 -30.37 -43.95
N ASN A 271 21.02 -30.04 -45.15
CA ASN A 271 22.04 -30.79 -45.88
C ASN A 271 22.99 -29.83 -46.64
N ASN A 272 23.92 -30.40 -47.42
CA ASN A 272 24.90 -29.62 -48.20
C ASN A 272 24.29 -28.66 -49.23
N CYS A 273 23.02 -28.85 -49.63
CA CYS A 273 22.30 -27.93 -50.51
C CYS A 273 21.58 -26.81 -49.78
N GLY A 274 21.46 -26.89 -48.45
CA GLY A 274 20.84 -25.88 -47.61
C GLY A 274 19.74 -26.44 -46.72
N ASP A 275 18.88 -25.53 -46.26
CA ASP A 275 17.81 -25.82 -45.32
C ASP A 275 16.51 -26.21 -46.03
N GLY A 276 15.82 -27.20 -45.46
CA GLY A 276 14.42 -27.50 -45.80
C GLY A 276 13.44 -26.55 -45.11
N VAL A 277 12.14 -26.78 -45.37
CA VAL A 277 11.06 -26.02 -44.74
C VAL A 277 10.87 -26.45 -43.28
N SER A 278 10.77 -25.49 -42.37
CA SER A 278 10.61 -25.73 -40.93
C SER A 278 9.19 -26.10 -40.51
N SER A 279 9.08 -26.89 -39.45
CA SER A 279 7.86 -27.12 -38.67
C SER A 279 7.94 -26.37 -37.34
N SER A 280 6.80 -26.03 -36.73
CA SER A 280 6.74 -25.29 -35.46
C SER A 280 5.74 -25.89 -34.48
N LEU A 281 6.11 -25.95 -33.20
CA LEU A 281 5.24 -26.26 -32.06
C LEU A 281 5.24 -25.11 -31.07
N SER A 282 4.08 -24.54 -30.79
CA SER A 282 3.91 -23.54 -29.74
C SER A 282 3.94 -24.20 -28.36
N VAL A 283 4.79 -23.70 -27.46
CA VAL A 283 4.92 -24.16 -26.08
C VAL A 283 4.58 -23.03 -25.11
N THR A 284 3.67 -23.31 -24.18
CA THR A 284 3.34 -22.43 -23.06
C THR A 284 4.26 -22.72 -21.88
N VAL A 285 4.98 -21.70 -21.40
CA VAL A 285 5.81 -21.80 -20.20
C VAL A 285 5.09 -21.12 -19.04
N ASN A 286 4.62 -21.91 -18.09
CA ASN A 286 3.97 -21.41 -16.89
C ASN A 286 5.02 -20.88 -15.90
N PRO A 287 4.84 -19.65 -15.37
CA PRO A 287 5.81 -19.06 -14.46
C PRO A 287 5.79 -19.72 -13.07
N LEU A 288 6.98 -19.79 -12.45
CA LEU A 288 7.07 -20.03 -11.01
C LEU A 288 6.57 -18.79 -10.25
N PRO A 289 6.09 -18.93 -9.00
CA PRO A 289 5.79 -17.78 -8.17
C PRO A 289 7.03 -16.87 -8.05
N VAL A 290 6.82 -15.56 -8.16
CA VAL A 290 7.93 -14.61 -8.01
C VAL A 290 8.49 -14.64 -6.58
N ALA A 291 9.67 -14.05 -6.37
CA ALA A 291 10.26 -13.96 -5.05
C ALA A 291 9.30 -13.26 -4.07
N ALA A 292 9.16 -13.83 -2.87
CA ALA A 292 8.36 -13.21 -1.82
C ALA A 292 8.91 -11.83 -1.45
N GLY A 293 8.02 -10.85 -1.26
CA GLY A 293 8.37 -9.51 -0.82
C GLY A 293 8.81 -9.46 0.65
N THR A 294 8.92 -8.25 1.21
CA THR A 294 9.23 -8.05 2.63
C THR A 294 8.07 -8.53 3.51
N ILE A 295 8.37 -9.41 4.48
CA ILE A 295 7.41 -9.81 5.50
C ILE A 295 7.24 -8.63 6.48
N SER A 296 6.01 -8.19 6.69
CA SER A 296 5.63 -7.14 7.64
C SER A 296 4.99 -7.76 8.88
N GLY A 297 5.44 -7.35 10.06
CA GLY A 297 4.96 -7.83 11.36
C GLY A 297 5.90 -7.38 12.48
N LEU A 298 5.59 -7.75 13.72
CA LEU A 298 6.46 -7.42 14.86
C LEU A 298 7.80 -8.16 14.76
N THR A 299 8.91 -7.45 14.94
CA THR A 299 10.26 -8.05 15.00
C THR A 299 10.66 -8.52 16.38
N THR A 300 9.92 -8.10 17.41
CA THR A 300 10.14 -8.50 18.80
C THR A 300 8.80 -8.89 19.42
N VAL A 301 8.74 -10.09 20.00
CA VAL A 301 7.56 -10.67 20.62
C VAL A 301 7.92 -11.34 21.94
N CYS A 302 6.93 -11.67 22.74
CA CYS A 302 7.09 -12.37 24.01
C CYS A 302 6.65 -13.84 23.91
N GLN A 303 7.23 -14.72 24.73
CA GLN A 303 6.63 -16.03 24.98
C GLN A 303 5.19 -15.86 25.51
N GLU A 304 4.30 -16.76 25.09
CA GLU A 304 2.84 -16.71 25.32
C GLU A 304 2.07 -15.58 24.60
N GLN A 305 2.75 -14.77 23.79
CA GLN A 305 2.06 -13.79 22.95
C GLN A 305 1.27 -14.49 21.84
N SER A 306 -0.04 -14.24 21.81
CA SER A 306 -0.96 -14.83 20.84
C SER A 306 -1.43 -13.81 19.80
N SER A 307 -1.94 -14.32 18.69
CA SER A 307 -2.58 -13.56 17.63
C SER A 307 -1.68 -12.51 16.96
N VAL A 308 -0.38 -12.78 16.83
CA VAL A 308 0.56 -11.89 16.11
C VAL A 308 0.44 -12.12 14.61
N THR A 309 -0.01 -11.12 13.88
CA THR A 309 -0.19 -11.22 12.42
C THR A 309 1.08 -10.81 11.67
N TYR A 310 1.49 -11.66 10.73
CA TYR A 310 2.54 -11.38 9.76
C TYR A 310 1.92 -11.40 8.36
N THR A 311 2.32 -10.46 7.52
CA THR A 311 1.81 -10.33 6.15
C THR A 311 2.96 -10.18 5.17
N VAL A 312 2.73 -10.63 3.95
CA VAL A 312 3.60 -10.35 2.81
C VAL A 312 2.71 -9.80 1.69
N PRO A 313 3.20 -8.89 0.84
CA PRO A 313 2.48 -8.52 -0.38
C PRO A 313 2.10 -9.77 -1.19
N ALA A 314 0.99 -9.70 -1.91
CA ALA A 314 0.56 -10.83 -2.74
C ALA A 314 1.66 -11.20 -3.75
N ILE A 315 2.10 -12.45 -3.73
CA ILE A 315 3.17 -12.96 -4.59
C ILE A 315 2.56 -13.30 -5.95
N SER A 316 2.98 -12.59 -7.00
CA SER A 316 2.51 -12.85 -8.37
C SER A 316 2.76 -14.31 -8.78
N TYR A 317 1.79 -14.90 -9.47
CA TYR A 317 1.74 -16.31 -9.88
C TYR A 317 1.67 -17.36 -8.75
N ALA A 318 1.62 -16.96 -7.47
CA ALA A 318 1.32 -17.87 -6.38
C ALA A 318 -0.18 -18.18 -6.33
N THR A 319 -0.53 -19.46 -6.16
CA THR A 319 -1.90 -19.90 -5.88
C THR A 319 -2.10 -20.26 -4.40
N SER A 320 -1.01 -20.43 -3.65
CA SER A 320 -0.99 -20.68 -2.21
C SER A 320 0.32 -20.16 -1.60
N TYR A 321 0.41 -20.16 -0.27
CA TYR A 321 1.58 -19.69 0.48
C TYR A 321 2.04 -20.78 1.44
N VAL A 322 3.35 -20.92 1.57
CA VAL A 322 3.98 -21.84 2.54
C VAL A 322 4.75 -21.00 3.55
N TRP A 323 4.27 -21.01 4.78
CA TRP A 323 4.89 -20.34 5.92
C TRP A 323 5.69 -21.33 6.75
N ILE A 324 6.91 -20.96 7.15
CA ILE A 324 7.74 -21.70 8.10
C ILE A 324 7.99 -20.78 9.29
N LEU A 325 7.67 -21.27 10.48
CA LEU A 325 7.74 -20.52 11.73
C LEU A 325 8.92 -20.97 12.58
N PRO A 326 9.45 -20.11 13.46
CA PRO A 326 10.50 -20.49 14.41
C PRO A 326 10.00 -21.55 15.40
N THR A 327 10.92 -22.32 15.97
CA THR A 327 10.60 -23.39 16.92
C THR A 327 9.81 -22.86 18.11
N GLY A 328 8.71 -23.56 18.46
CA GLY A 328 7.80 -23.19 19.54
C GLY A 328 6.78 -22.10 19.18
N ALA A 329 6.83 -21.54 17.96
CA ALA A 329 5.76 -20.74 17.38
C ALA A 329 4.85 -21.59 16.49
N ASN A 330 3.55 -21.34 16.53
CA ASN A 330 2.54 -22.10 15.78
C ASN A 330 1.59 -21.18 15.04
N GLY A 331 1.20 -21.59 13.83
CA GLY A 331 0.28 -20.88 12.96
C GLY A 331 0.20 -21.60 11.63
N THR A 332 -0.97 -21.55 10.99
CA THR A 332 -1.17 -22.13 9.66
C THR A 332 -1.88 -21.11 8.78
N SER A 333 -1.42 -20.97 7.54
CA SER A 333 -2.08 -20.16 6.53
C SER A 333 -1.62 -20.59 5.16
N SER A 334 -2.54 -20.57 4.20
CA SER A 334 -2.27 -20.69 2.76
C SER A 334 -2.43 -19.36 2.02
N ALA A 335 -2.57 -18.25 2.76
CA ALA A 335 -2.74 -16.90 2.24
C ALA A 335 -1.49 -16.03 2.49
N ASN A 336 -1.49 -14.81 1.94
CA ASN A 336 -0.43 -13.82 2.10
C ASN A 336 -0.38 -13.18 3.49
N SER A 337 -1.15 -13.71 4.44
CA SER A 337 -1.19 -13.31 5.85
C SER A 337 -1.25 -14.56 6.71
N ILE A 338 -0.50 -14.60 7.81
CA ILE A 338 -0.54 -15.65 8.82
C ILE A 338 -0.68 -15.03 10.21
N THR A 339 -1.47 -15.67 11.06
CA THR A 339 -1.52 -15.35 12.48
C THR A 339 -0.74 -16.39 13.25
N VAL A 340 0.20 -15.94 14.08
CA VAL A 340 1.18 -16.76 14.79
C VAL A 340 1.00 -16.60 16.29
N ASN A 341 1.01 -17.73 17.00
CA ASN A 341 1.02 -17.81 18.45
C ASN A 341 2.40 -18.30 18.92
N TYR A 342 3.03 -17.57 19.83
CA TYR A 342 4.33 -17.93 20.41
C TYR A 342 4.11 -18.66 21.73
N GLY A 343 4.38 -19.97 21.77
CA GLY A 343 4.22 -20.76 22.99
C GLY A 343 5.31 -20.50 24.04
N THR A 344 5.22 -21.17 25.19
CA THR A 344 6.21 -21.11 26.28
C THR A 344 7.59 -21.63 25.90
N SER A 345 7.68 -22.49 24.88
CA SER A 345 8.93 -23.00 24.31
C SER A 345 9.41 -22.23 23.09
N ALA A 346 8.75 -21.12 22.73
CA ALA A 346 9.15 -20.32 21.59
C ALA A 346 10.55 -19.73 21.78
N VAL A 347 11.37 -19.86 20.74
CA VAL A 347 12.73 -19.30 20.69
C VAL A 347 12.88 -18.35 19.51
N SER A 348 13.82 -17.42 19.61
CA SER A 348 14.15 -16.50 18.51
C SER A 348 14.53 -17.28 17.25
N GLY A 349 14.09 -16.80 16.10
CA GLY A 349 14.33 -17.45 14.81
C GLY A 349 13.73 -16.64 13.67
N SER A 350 13.68 -17.23 12.47
CA SER A 350 13.12 -16.55 11.31
C SER A 350 11.76 -17.09 10.94
N ILE A 351 10.82 -16.20 10.63
CA ILE A 351 9.63 -16.55 9.86
C ILE A 351 10.02 -16.48 8.39
N THR A 352 9.73 -17.54 7.64
CA THR A 352 9.95 -17.55 6.20
C THR A 352 8.66 -17.80 5.45
N VAL A 353 8.50 -17.17 4.29
CA VAL A 353 7.34 -17.37 3.41
C VAL A 353 7.79 -17.50 1.98
N LYS A 354 7.14 -18.40 1.23
CA LYS A 354 7.27 -18.53 -0.22
C LYS A 354 5.90 -18.73 -0.85
N GLY A 355 5.74 -18.22 -2.07
CA GLY A 355 4.58 -18.53 -2.90
C GLY A 355 4.71 -19.93 -3.48
N ASN A 356 3.59 -20.62 -3.63
CA ASN A 356 3.51 -21.95 -4.23
C ASN A 356 2.42 -21.98 -5.31
N ASN A 357 2.71 -22.66 -6.43
CA ASN A 357 1.72 -22.98 -7.46
C ASN A 357 1.96 -24.38 -8.03
N SER A 358 1.21 -24.75 -9.08
CA SER A 358 1.33 -26.06 -9.74
C SER A 358 2.70 -26.32 -10.38
N CYS A 359 3.49 -25.28 -10.64
CA CYS A 359 4.87 -25.40 -11.12
C CYS A 359 5.90 -25.55 -10.00
N GLY A 360 5.50 -25.31 -8.75
CA GLY A 360 6.36 -25.47 -7.57
C GLY A 360 6.45 -24.20 -6.73
N ASP A 361 7.52 -24.14 -5.94
CA ASP A 361 7.77 -23.04 -5.00
C ASP A 361 8.59 -21.92 -5.64
N GLY A 362 8.20 -20.68 -5.36
CA GLY A 362 9.02 -19.50 -5.60
C GLY A 362 10.14 -19.33 -4.57
N ALA A 363 10.96 -18.29 -4.77
CA ALA A 363 11.99 -17.93 -3.81
C ALA A 363 11.37 -17.40 -2.50
N SER A 364 11.91 -17.84 -1.36
CA SER A 364 11.43 -17.43 -0.04
C SER A 364 11.97 -16.08 0.41
N SER A 365 11.20 -15.41 1.24
CA SER A 365 11.61 -14.24 2.04
C SER A 365 11.69 -14.66 3.51
N SER A 366 12.51 -13.96 4.29
CA SER A 366 12.73 -14.25 5.71
C SER A 366 12.71 -12.98 6.56
N LEU A 367 12.06 -13.04 7.72
CA LEU A 367 12.06 -12.01 8.75
C LEU A 367 12.56 -12.62 10.06
N SER A 368 13.63 -12.06 10.60
CA SER A 368 14.14 -12.45 11.91
C SER A 368 13.23 -11.88 13.00
N VAL A 369 12.78 -12.75 13.91
CA VAL A 369 11.95 -12.41 15.06
C VAL A 369 12.69 -12.77 16.34
N THR A 370 12.83 -11.78 17.22
CA THR A 370 13.35 -11.95 18.58
C THR A 370 12.21 -12.33 19.51
N VAL A 371 12.29 -13.49 20.14
CA VAL A 371 11.35 -13.94 21.17
C VAL A 371 11.98 -13.69 22.53
N ASN A 372 11.42 -12.74 23.27
CA ASN A 372 11.79 -12.44 24.64
C ASN A 372 11.15 -13.45 25.59
N PRO A 373 11.94 -14.12 26.44
CA PRO A 373 11.43 -15.13 27.35
C PRO A 373 10.62 -14.50 28.50
N LEU A 374 9.60 -15.22 28.96
CA LEU A 374 8.97 -14.91 30.25
C LEU A 374 9.98 -15.15 31.39
N PRO A 375 9.79 -14.51 32.56
CA PRO A 375 10.57 -14.83 33.75
C PRO A 375 10.47 -16.33 34.06
N ALA A 376 11.60 -16.95 34.40
CA ALA A 376 11.63 -18.36 34.76
C ALA A 376 10.76 -18.63 36.01
N ALA A 377 10.44 -19.91 36.24
CA ALA A 377 9.76 -20.30 37.47
C ALA A 377 10.56 -19.86 38.70
N ALA A 378 9.89 -19.23 39.66
CA ALA A 378 10.51 -18.85 40.91
C ALA A 378 11.05 -20.10 41.64
N GLY A 379 12.27 -19.99 42.18
CA GLY A 379 12.87 -21.05 43.00
C GLY A 379 12.17 -21.22 44.35
N THR A 380 12.71 -22.07 45.21
CA THR A 380 12.19 -22.24 46.57
C THR A 380 12.36 -20.94 47.36
N ILE A 381 11.27 -20.46 47.95
CA ILE A 381 11.34 -19.36 48.92
C ILE A 381 11.98 -19.90 50.21
N THR A 382 12.91 -19.15 50.79
CA THR A 382 13.54 -19.43 52.08
C THR A 382 13.18 -18.36 53.09
N GLY A 383 12.84 -18.76 54.31
CA GLY A 383 12.49 -17.86 55.42
C GLY A 383 12.01 -18.69 56.61
N LEU A 384 11.47 -18.02 57.63
CA LEU A 384 10.86 -18.72 58.76
C LEU A 384 9.50 -19.32 58.36
N ASP A 385 9.34 -20.62 58.57
CA ASP A 385 8.09 -21.36 58.34
C ASP A 385 7.08 -21.20 59.48
N THR A 386 7.57 -20.85 60.67
CA THR A 386 6.78 -20.61 61.87
C THR A 386 7.15 -19.26 62.46
N ILE A 387 6.16 -18.39 62.63
CA ILE A 387 6.31 -17.05 63.20
C ILE A 387 5.28 -16.82 64.30
N CYS A 388 5.44 -15.75 65.07
CA CYS A 388 4.48 -15.30 66.06
C CYS A 388 3.70 -14.06 65.59
N GLN A 389 2.42 -13.95 65.95
CA GLN A 389 1.65 -12.73 65.73
C GLN A 389 2.37 -11.50 66.30
N GLY A 390 2.46 -10.41 65.54
CA GLY A 390 3.18 -9.19 65.93
C GLY A 390 4.68 -9.18 65.62
N GLN A 391 5.23 -10.24 65.00
CA GLN A 391 6.64 -10.33 64.65
C GLN A 391 6.98 -9.46 63.42
N ASN A 392 7.96 -8.57 63.57
CA ASN A 392 8.39 -7.64 62.54
C ASN A 392 9.77 -8.00 61.96
N ASN A 393 10.07 -7.47 60.78
CA ASN A 393 11.34 -7.60 60.07
C ASN A 393 11.73 -9.04 59.70
N VAL A 394 10.77 -9.90 59.38
CA VAL A 394 11.07 -11.27 58.93
C VAL A 394 11.43 -11.23 57.44
N VAL A 395 12.62 -11.73 57.11
CA VAL A 395 13.11 -11.72 55.73
C VAL A 395 12.73 -13.03 55.03
N TYR A 396 12.12 -12.90 53.86
CA TYR A 396 11.96 -13.99 52.91
C TYR A 396 12.82 -13.72 51.67
N ASN A 397 13.47 -14.77 51.17
CA ASN A 397 14.35 -14.70 50.00
C ASN A 397 13.93 -15.76 48.98
N VAL A 398 14.20 -15.47 47.71
CA VAL A 398 14.18 -16.44 46.63
C VAL A 398 15.47 -16.27 45.82
N PRO A 399 16.03 -17.35 45.22
CA PRO A 399 17.11 -17.18 44.25
C PRO A 399 16.74 -16.21 43.13
N SER A 400 17.75 -15.59 42.50
CA SER A 400 17.52 -14.73 41.35
C SER A 400 16.74 -15.48 40.25
N ILE A 401 15.63 -14.90 39.78
CA ILE A 401 14.77 -15.51 38.77
C ILE A 401 15.32 -15.09 37.41
N SER A 402 15.75 -16.05 36.60
CA SER A 402 16.27 -15.77 35.26
C SER A 402 15.21 -15.03 34.43
N ASN A 403 15.64 -14.05 33.65
CA ASN A 403 14.81 -13.15 32.81
C ASN A 403 13.82 -12.25 33.58
N ALA A 404 13.82 -12.22 34.92
CA ALA A 404 13.02 -11.26 35.68
C ALA A 404 13.74 -9.89 35.76
N THR A 405 13.00 -8.80 35.54
CA THR A 405 13.48 -7.43 35.80
C THR A 405 12.96 -6.87 37.12
N SER A 406 11.88 -7.44 37.66
CA SER A 406 11.36 -7.16 39.00
C SER A 406 10.65 -8.39 39.58
N TYR A 407 10.20 -8.28 40.83
CA TYR A 407 9.53 -9.35 41.57
C TYR A 407 8.16 -8.88 42.05
N LEU A 408 7.18 -9.76 42.03
CA LEU A 408 5.86 -9.54 42.59
C LEU A 408 5.65 -10.52 43.75
N TRP A 409 5.52 -9.98 44.95
CA TRP A 409 5.26 -10.72 46.19
C TRP A 409 3.79 -10.58 46.58
N GLU A 410 3.10 -11.69 46.83
CA GLU A 410 1.78 -11.69 47.45
C GLU A 410 1.90 -12.25 48.86
N LEU A 411 1.42 -11.47 49.83
CA LEU A 411 1.54 -11.79 51.24
C LEU A 411 0.17 -12.20 51.82
N LEU A 412 0.20 -12.96 52.90
CA LEU A 412 -0.99 -13.39 53.64
C LEU A 412 -1.70 -12.22 54.38
N ILE A 413 -2.99 -12.39 54.64
CA ILE A 413 -3.86 -11.36 55.24
C ILE A 413 -3.31 -10.95 56.62
N GLY A 414 -3.22 -9.63 56.85
CA GLY A 414 -2.71 -9.06 58.10
C GLY A 414 -1.20 -8.84 58.12
N THR A 415 -0.50 -9.01 56.99
CA THR A 415 0.93 -8.67 56.87
C THR A 415 1.14 -7.38 56.07
N SER A 416 2.32 -6.77 56.22
CA SER A 416 2.78 -5.66 55.39
C SER A 416 4.22 -5.85 54.94
N GLY A 417 4.50 -5.49 53.70
CA GLY A 417 5.83 -5.55 53.10
C GLY A 417 5.71 -5.24 51.60
N THR A 418 6.67 -4.50 51.06
CA THR A 418 6.76 -4.27 49.61
C THR A 418 8.20 -4.47 49.17
N SER A 419 8.40 -5.18 48.06
CA SER A 419 9.72 -5.33 47.44
C SER A 419 9.55 -5.67 45.98
N LEU A 420 10.45 -5.14 45.15
CA LEU A 420 10.59 -5.48 43.73
C LEU A 420 11.84 -6.33 43.48
N THR A 421 12.49 -6.83 44.53
CA THR A 421 13.72 -7.61 44.47
C THR A 421 13.49 -9.06 44.92
N ASN A 422 14.53 -9.88 44.83
CA ASN A 422 14.52 -11.30 45.24
C ASN A 422 14.50 -11.50 46.78
N SER A 423 14.32 -10.41 47.54
CA SER A 423 14.16 -10.43 48.98
C SER A 423 13.04 -9.49 49.40
N ILE A 424 12.22 -9.90 50.36
CA ILE A 424 11.21 -9.05 50.97
C ILE A 424 11.32 -9.11 52.48
N ILE A 425 11.11 -7.96 53.13
CA ILE A 425 10.95 -7.85 54.58
C ILE A 425 9.45 -7.78 54.86
N VAL A 426 8.96 -8.69 55.70
CA VAL A 426 7.55 -8.84 56.03
C VAL A 426 7.34 -8.61 57.52
N ASP A 427 6.38 -7.73 57.82
CA ASP A 427 5.87 -7.49 59.17
C ASP A 427 4.52 -8.22 59.34
N PHE A 428 4.40 -9.01 60.41
CA PHE A 428 3.22 -9.78 60.73
C PHE A 428 2.45 -9.06 61.83
N SER A 429 1.28 -8.49 61.53
CA SER A 429 0.44 -7.85 62.54
C SER A 429 -0.06 -8.85 63.61
N THR A 430 -0.64 -8.32 64.68
CA THR A 430 -1.32 -9.11 65.71
C THR A 430 -2.60 -9.79 65.22
N SER A 431 -3.13 -9.40 64.06
CA SER A 431 -4.30 -10.02 63.42
C SER A 431 -3.95 -11.06 62.36
N THR A 432 -2.67 -11.33 62.17
CA THR A 432 -2.21 -12.23 61.10
C THR A 432 -2.64 -13.67 61.36
N VAL A 433 -3.07 -14.35 60.30
CA VAL A 433 -3.46 -15.77 60.32
C VAL A 433 -2.55 -16.57 59.39
N SER A 434 -2.36 -17.87 59.68
CA SER A 434 -1.57 -18.76 58.84
C SER A 434 -2.02 -18.73 57.37
N GLY A 435 -1.06 -18.76 56.45
CA GLY A 435 -1.31 -18.58 55.03
C GLY A 435 -0.11 -18.94 54.16
N ILE A 436 -0.12 -18.46 52.92
CA ILE A 436 0.95 -18.73 51.95
C ILE A 436 1.51 -17.39 51.48
N ILE A 437 2.83 -17.28 51.46
CA ILE A 437 3.54 -16.22 50.74
C ILE A 437 3.83 -16.73 49.34
N THR A 438 3.53 -15.95 48.30
CA THR A 438 3.90 -16.28 46.92
C THR A 438 4.85 -15.24 46.35
N VAL A 439 5.73 -15.68 45.44
CA VAL A 439 6.59 -14.79 44.65
C VAL A 439 6.67 -15.26 43.21
N LYS A 440 6.62 -14.32 42.28
CA LYS A 440 6.87 -14.55 40.85
C LYS A 440 7.77 -13.44 40.28
N GLY A 441 8.55 -13.79 39.27
CA GLY A 441 9.32 -12.81 38.50
C GLY A 441 8.41 -12.05 37.54
N TYR A 442 8.76 -10.79 37.26
CA TYR A 442 8.07 -9.94 36.29
C TYR A 442 9.09 -9.32 35.33
N ASN A 443 8.74 -9.25 34.05
CA ASN A 443 9.45 -8.46 33.05
C ASN A 443 8.49 -7.82 32.06
N SER A 444 9.00 -7.15 31.03
CA SER A 444 8.19 -6.50 29.99
C SER A 444 7.28 -7.45 29.21
N CYS A 445 7.52 -8.76 29.27
CA CYS A 445 6.69 -9.79 28.65
C CYS A 445 5.57 -10.33 29.57
N GLY A 446 5.62 -10.03 30.87
CA GLY A 446 4.60 -10.45 31.82
C GLY A 446 5.18 -11.17 33.03
N GLU A 447 4.32 -12.00 33.64
CA GLU A 447 4.60 -12.69 34.90
C GLU A 447 5.10 -14.12 34.66
N GLY A 448 6.10 -14.53 35.41
CA GLY A 448 6.56 -15.92 35.47
C GLY A 448 5.71 -16.79 36.40
N VAL A 449 6.07 -18.08 36.47
CA VAL A 449 5.40 -19.03 37.37
C VAL A 449 5.78 -18.74 38.83
N SER A 450 4.78 -18.65 39.70
CA SER A 450 4.95 -18.36 41.13
C SER A 450 5.47 -19.55 41.93
N SER A 451 6.28 -19.26 42.94
CA SER A 451 6.61 -20.17 44.04
C SER A 451 5.78 -19.83 45.26
N SER A 452 5.55 -20.80 46.13
CA SER A 452 4.66 -20.68 47.29
C SER A 452 5.36 -21.20 48.54
N PHE A 453 5.22 -20.48 49.65
CA PHE A 453 5.79 -20.82 50.95
C PHE A 453 4.72 -20.75 52.04
N PRO A 454 4.33 -21.89 52.64
CA PRO A 454 3.38 -21.88 53.75
C PRO A 454 4.04 -21.29 55.00
N VAL A 455 3.34 -20.38 55.67
CA VAL A 455 3.75 -19.80 56.94
C VAL A 455 2.71 -20.10 58.00
N ILE A 456 3.14 -20.77 59.08
CA ILE A 456 2.33 -21.03 60.27
C ILE A 456 2.51 -19.86 61.23
N VAL A 457 1.39 -19.22 61.56
CA VAL A 457 1.35 -18.08 62.49
C VAL A 457 0.84 -18.56 63.82
N ASN A 458 1.74 -18.65 64.80
CA ASN A 458 1.39 -18.98 66.17
C ASN A 458 0.73 -17.76 66.83
N PRO A 459 -0.45 -17.93 67.43
CA PRO A 459 -1.15 -16.82 68.06
C PRO A 459 -0.41 -16.35 69.31
N LEU A 460 -0.46 -15.04 69.55
CA LEU A 460 -0.20 -14.52 70.89
C LEU A 460 -1.26 -15.08 71.85
N PRO A 461 -0.94 -15.22 73.15
CA PRO A 461 -1.94 -15.60 74.14
C PRO A 461 -3.19 -14.73 74.05
N ILE A 462 -4.36 -15.36 74.07
CA ILE A 462 -5.60 -14.62 74.30
C ILE A 462 -5.57 -14.01 75.71
N ALA A 463 -6.36 -12.97 75.93
CA ALA A 463 -6.46 -12.37 77.25
C ALA A 463 -6.86 -13.45 78.28
N PRO A 464 -6.13 -13.58 79.41
CA PRO A 464 -6.53 -14.47 80.49
C PRO A 464 -7.98 -14.22 80.91
N GLY A 465 -8.65 -15.18 81.55
CA GLY A 465 -10.04 -15.01 81.99
C GLY A 465 -10.25 -13.83 82.96
N ILE A 466 -11.49 -13.68 83.45
CA ILE A 466 -11.88 -12.58 84.36
C ILE A 466 -10.97 -12.55 85.60
N ILE A 467 -10.41 -11.37 85.91
CA ILE A 467 -9.66 -11.14 87.16
C ILE A 467 -10.63 -11.13 88.35
N THR A 468 -10.38 -11.99 89.32
CA THR A 468 -11.10 -12.05 90.60
C THR A 468 -10.27 -11.39 91.71
N GLY A 469 -10.89 -10.61 92.60
CA GLY A 469 -10.22 -9.73 93.59
C GLY A 469 -11.05 -8.46 93.89
N SER A 470 -10.65 -7.61 94.84
CA SER A 470 -11.42 -6.41 95.22
C SER A 470 -11.44 -5.35 94.10
N ASP A 471 -12.62 -4.80 93.80
CA ASP A 471 -12.80 -3.69 92.83
C ASP A 471 -12.66 -2.30 93.46
N THR A 472 -12.64 -2.23 94.80
CA THR A 472 -12.49 -1.00 95.58
C THR A 472 -11.43 -1.17 96.65
N VAL A 473 -10.50 -0.21 96.76
CA VAL A 473 -9.45 -0.17 97.78
C VAL A 473 -9.21 1.27 98.26
N MET A 474 -8.64 1.46 99.45
CA MET A 474 -8.25 2.78 99.97
C MET A 474 -6.77 3.08 99.67
N GLN A 475 -6.41 4.36 99.53
CA GLN A 475 -5.01 4.79 99.63
C GLN A 475 -4.42 4.28 100.96
N GLY A 476 -3.34 3.50 100.90
CA GLY A 476 -2.69 2.88 102.08
C GLY A 476 -3.08 1.44 102.40
N GLN A 477 -3.98 0.81 101.62
CA GLN A 477 -4.46 -0.55 101.89
C GLN A 477 -3.49 -1.64 101.45
N ASN A 478 -3.14 -2.56 102.36
CA ASN A 478 -2.18 -3.66 102.11
C ASN A 478 -2.87 -5.03 101.95
N ASN A 479 -2.16 -5.96 101.29
CA ASN A 479 -2.45 -7.39 101.14
C ASN A 479 -3.76 -7.75 100.40
N VAL A 480 -4.01 -7.09 99.26
CA VAL A 480 -5.18 -7.36 98.42
C VAL A 480 -4.83 -8.41 97.35
N ASN A 481 -5.57 -9.52 97.30
CA ASN A 481 -5.32 -10.62 96.38
C ASN A 481 -6.08 -10.47 95.05
N TYR A 482 -5.42 -10.82 93.95
CA TYR A 482 -5.99 -10.88 92.61
C TYR A 482 -5.58 -12.17 91.89
N THR A 483 -6.51 -12.86 91.24
CA THR A 483 -6.25 -14.13 90.55
C THR A 483 -7.06 -14.31 89.27
N VAL A 484 -6.53 -15.08 88.34
CA VAL A 484 -7.17 -15.56 87.12
C VAL A 484 -7.08 -17.09 87.02
N ALA A 485 -8.02 -17.72 86.31
CA ALA A 485 -7.97 -19.16 86.08
C ALA A 485 -6.67 -19.57 85.37
N SER A 486 -6.08 -20.70 85.78
CA SER A 486 -4.86 -21.22 85.17
C SER A 486 -5.14 -21.77 83.77
N ASP A 487 -4.43 -21.28 82.78
CA ASP A 487 -4.43 -21.78 81.40
C ASP A 487 -3.14 -22.56 81.12
N THR A 488 -3.27 -23.81 80.68
CA THR A 488 -2.16 -24.74 80.41
C THR A 488 -1.37 -24.39 79.15
N SER A 489 -1.88 -23.49 78.31
CA SER A 489 -1.18 -22.97 77.12
C SER A 489 -0.21 -21.82 77.43
N LEU A 490 -0.22 -21.30 78.67
CA LEU A 490 0.63 -20.19 79.11
C LEU A 490 1.83 -20.70 79.91
N THR A 491 2.99 -20.07 79.69
CA THR A 491 4.23 -20.37 80.41
C THR A 491 4.45 -19.48 81.63
N SER A 492 3.86 -18.28 81.66
CA SER A 492 3.86 -17.36 82.82
C SER A 492 2.79 -16.26 82.67
N TYR A 493 2.63 -15.41 83.68
CA TYR A 493 1.68 -14.29 83.69
C TYR A 493 2.37 -12.97 84.03
N THR A 494 2.16 -11.94 83.22
CA THR A 494 2.68 -10.59 83.52
C THR A 494 1.57 -9.74 84.10
N TRP A 495 1.75 -9.27 85.34
CA TRP A 495 0.81 -8.37 86.01
C TRP A 495 1.29 -6.92 85.95
N THR A 496 0.38 -6.02 85.59
CA THR A 496 0.58 -4.56 85.66
C THR A 496 -0.37 -4.01 86.71
N LEU A 497 0.17 -3.19 87.62
CA LEU A 497 -0.58 -2.59 88.70
C LEU A 497 -0.80 -1.10 88.45
N PRO A 498 -1.86 -0.48 89.02
CA PRO A 498 -2.02 0.96 89.01
C PRO A 498 -0.88 1.65 89.79
N SER A 499 -0.59 2.91 89.44
CA SER A 499 0.49 3.68 90.08
C SER A 499 0.28 3.78 91.59
N GLY A 500 1.36 3.56 92.33
CA GLY A 500 1.35 3.49 93.79
C GLY A 500 0.92 2.14 94.37
N ALA A 501 0.68 1.11 93.54
CA ALA A 501 0.47 -0.27 93.99
C ALA A 501 1.69 -1.17 93.69
N SER A 502 1.99 -2.14 94.57
CA SER A 502 3.16 -3.02 94.45
C SER A 502 2.82 -4.48 94.75
N ILE A 503 3.34 -5.41 93.94
CA ILE A 503 3.18 -6.86 94.15
C ILE A 503 4.06 -7.29 95.34
N VAL A 504 3.47 -8.01 96.28
CA VAL A 504 4.12 -8.56 97.47
C VAL A 504 4.52 -10.02 97.26
N SER A 505 3.68 -10.81 96.57
CA SER A 505 3.92 -12.23 96.29
C SER A 505 3.14 -12.70 95.05
N GLY A 506 3.57 -13.83 94.46
CA GLY A 506 2.90 -14.45 93.31
C GLY A 506 3.33 -13.94 91.93
N LEU A 507 4.43 -13.18 91.86
CA LEU A 507 4.99 -12.67 90.61
C LEU A 507 5.17 -13.79 89.57
N ASN A 508 4.79 -13.52 88.33
CA ASN A 508 4.82 -14.46 87.19
C ASN A 508 3.82 -15.63 87.23
N THR A 509 2.94 -15.69 88.24
CA THR A 509 1.91 -16.73 88.38
C THR A 509 0.50 -16.21 88.10
N ASN A 510 -0.49 -17.10 88.00
CA ASN A 510 -1.88 -16.72 87.77
C ASN A 510 -2.56 -16.04 88.98
N SER A 511 -1.85 -15.83 90.10
CA SER A 511 -2.36 -15.22 91.32
C SER A 511 -1.31 -14.32 91.97
N ILE A 512 -1.67 -13.08 92.35
CA ILE A 512 -0.79 -12.12 93.02
C ILE A 512 -1.42 -11.48 94.25
N THR A 513 -0.58 -11.02 95.17
CA THR A 513 -0.96 -10.21 96.34
C THR A 513 -0.37 -8.80 96.20
N VAL A 514 -1.15 -7.75 96.45
CA VAL A 514 -0.81 -6.35 96.15
C VAL A 514 -1.02 -5.42 97.35
N ASN A 515 -0.07 -4.49 97.56
CA ASN A 515 -0.19 -3.36 98.48
C ASN A 515 -0.45 -2.06 97.72
N TYR A 516 -1.31 -1.19 98.24
CA TYR A 516 -1.63 0.14 97.70
C TYR A 516 -1.09 1.22 98.65
N SER A 517 -0.17 2.05 98.18
CA SER A 517 0.42 3.15 98.95
C SER A 517 -0.56 4.32 99.18
N ASN A 518 -0.16 5.28 100.01
CA ASN A 518 -0.96 6.49 100.27
C ASN A 518 -1.07 7.44 99.07
N THR A 519 -0.27 7.22 98.02
CA THR A 519 -0.36 7.96 96.76
C THR A 519 -0.96 7.10 95.65
N ALA A 520 -1.51 5.93 95.97
CA ALA A 520 -2.11 5.05 94.99
C ALA A 520 -3.30 5.75 94.32
N VAL A 521 -3.41 5.59 93.01
CA VAL A 521 -4.50 6.18 92.22
C VAL A 521 -5.35 5.07 91.61
N SER A 522 -6.65 5.35 91.39
CA SER A 522 -7.53 4.43 90.68
C SER A 522 -6.92 4.10 89.32
N GLY A 523 -7.00 2.83 88.96
CA GLY A 523 -6.50 2.38 87.68
C GLY A 523 -6.80 0.91 87.50
N ASN A 524 -6.37 0.39 86.36
CA ASN A 524 -6.59 -1.01 86.05
C ASN A 524 -5.49 -1.84 86.69
N ILE A 525 -5.89 -2.94 87.33
CA ILE A 525 -5.01 -4.08 87.47
C ILE A 525 -5.18 -4.93 86.21
N SER A 526 -4.07 -5.23 85.55
CA SER A 526 -4.09 -5.93 84.27
C SER A 526 -3.18 -7.14 84.33
N VAL A 527 -3.62 -8.25 83.72
CA VAL A 527 -2.82 -9.47 83.58
C VAL A 527 -2.80 -9.92 82.14
N SER A 528 -1.60 -10.13 81.61
CA SER A 528 -1.38 -10.77 80.32
C SER A 528 -0.81 -12.16 80.53
N GLY A 529 -1.27 -13.12 79.74
CA GLY A 529 -0.62 -14.42 79.62
C GLY A 529 0.64 -14.29 78.76
N ASN A 530 1.67 -15.05 79.09
CA ASN A 530 2.87 -15.18 78.26
C ASN A 530 2.94 -16.62 77.73
N ASN A 531 3.28 -16.79 76.46
CA ASN A 531 3.71 -18.06 75.90
C ASN A 531 5.04 -17.87 75.16
N TYR A 532 5.47 -18.87 74.39
CA TYR A 532 6.69 -18.79 73.58
C TYR A 532 6.70 -17.61 72.58
N CYS A 533 5.52 -17.17 72.11
CA CYS A 533 5.37 -16.05 71.19
C CYS A 533 5.37 -14.66 71.83
N GLY A 534 5.38 -14.59 73.16
CA GLY A 534 5.43 -13.34 73.90
C GLY A 534 4.17 -13.08 74.72
N ILE A 535 3.95 -11.80 75.01
CA ILE A 535 2.92 -11.32 75.95
C ILE A 535 1.63 -11.06 75.17
N GLY A 536 0.56 -11.75 75.54
CA GLY A 536 -0.76 -11.59 74.95
C GLY A 536 -1.51 -10.35 75.41
N ALA A 537 -2.72 -10.18 74.87
CA ALA A 537 -3.62 -9.12 75.32
C ALA A 537 -3.88 -9.23 76.83
N ALA A 538 -4.01 -8.09 77.50
CA ALA A 538 -4.25 -8.10 78.95
C ALA A 538 -5.74 -8.18 79.25
N SER A 539 -6.13 -9.05 80.17
CA SER A 539 -7.37 -8.86 80.91
C SER A 539 -7.19 -7.73 81.90
N SER A 540 -8.19 -6.89 82.06
CA SER A 540 -8.12 -5.72 82.94
C SER A 540 -9.33 -5.66 83.85
N LYS A 541 -9.08 -5.34 85.12
CA LYS A 541 -10.11 -5.03 86.10
C LYS A 541 -9.85 -3.63 86.65
N ALA A 542 -10.85 -2.77 86.56
CA ALA A 542 -10.78 -1.46 87.20
C ALA A 542 -10.76 -1.64 88.71
N VAL A 543 -9.77 -1.06 89.37
CA VAL A 543 -9.69 -0.94 90.81
C VAL A 543 -9.84 0.53 91.16
N PHE A 544 -10.93 0.86 91.86
CA PHE A 544 -11.18 2.21 92.35
C PHE A 544 -10.41 2.41 93.65
N VAL A 545 -9.32 3.18 93.58
CA VAL A 545 -8.57 3.63 94.75
C VAL A 545 -9.18 4.94 95.21
N ILE A 546 -9.81 4.95 96.37
CA ILE A 546 -10.47 6.13 96.92
C ILE A 546 -9.38 7.17 97.31
N PRO A 547 -9.28 8.33 96.62
CA PRO A 547 -8.27 9.35 96.90
C PRO A 547 -8.76 10.37 97.94
N LEU A 548 -7.82 11.09 98.56
CA LEU A 548 -8.14 12.26 99.39
C LEU A 548 -8.59 13.47 98.50
N PRO A 549 -9.54 14.34 98.93
CA PRO A 549 -10.40 15.19 98.06
C PRO A 549 -9.79 16.45 97.35
N CYS A 550 -10.38 16.91 96.21
CA CYS A 550 -10.07 18.16 95.43
C CYS A 550 -11.34 18.90 94.85
N THR A 551 -11.21 20.14 94.31
CA THR A 551 -12.33 21.04 93.91
C THR A 551 -12.47 21.32 92.38
N GLN A 552 -13.65 21.02 91.80
CA GLN A 552 -13.99 21.22 90.37
C GLN A 552 -14.73 22.57 90.09
N PRO A 553 -14.74 23.09 88.84
CA PRO A 553 -15.61 24.20 88.44
C PRO A 553 -17.10 23.88 88.63
N THR A 554 -17.94 24.90 88.79
CA THR A 554 -19.38 24.72 89.04
C THR A 554 -20.26 24.83 87.79
N ILE A 555 -19.76 25.43 86.70
CA ILE A 555 -20.46 25.65 85.43
C ILE A 555 -19.66 25.04 84.28
N GLN A 556 -20.28 24.17 83.48
CA GLN A 556 -19.70 23.51 82.30
C GLN A 556 -19.85 24.39 81.04
N ALA A 557 -19.04 24.12 80.01
CA ALA A 557 -19.26 24.61 78.66
C ALA A 557 -20.65 24.22 78.14
N THR A 558 -21.26 25.06 77.30
CA THR A 558 -22.60 24.83 76.72
C THR A 558 -22.62 25.17 75.23
N LEU A 559 -23.73 24.88 74.53
CA LEU A 559 -23.97 25.28 73.13
C LEU A 559 -22.87 24.83 72.13
N PHE A 560 -22.75 23.53 71.90
CA PHE A 560 -21.83 22.98 70.90
C PHE A 560 -22.28 23.34 69.48
N THR A 561 -21.31 23.72 68.63
CA THR A 561 -21.50 23.95 67.19
C THR A 561 -20.40 23.24 66.41
N SER A 562 -20.71 22.77 65.20
CA SER A 562 -19.73 22.26 64.25
C SER A 562 -20.05 22.73 62.83
N SER A 563 -19.00 22.97 62.05
CA SER A 563 -19.10 23.37 60.64
C SER A 563 -17.92 22.78 59.86
N VAL A 564 -18.16 22.38 58.62
CA VAL A 564 -17.10 21.86 57.74
C VAL A 564 -16.37 23.04 57.11
N LEU A 565 -15.03 23.03 57.14
CA LEU A 565 -14.21 24.06 56.50
C LEU A 565 -13.61 23.57 55.18
N GLU A 566 -12.92 22.43 55.20
CA GLU A 566 -12.30 21.78 54.03
C GLU A 566 -12.66 20.28 54.01
N ASN A 567 -12.17 19.54 53.02
CA ASN A 567 -12.46 18.11 52.85
C ASN A 567 -11.98 17.25 54.03
N ASP A 568 -10.87 17.62 54.67
CA ASP A 568 -10.23 16.92 55.78
C ASP A 568 -10.28 17.69 57.12
N SER A 569 -11.15 18.72 57.23
CA SER A 569 -11.19 19.56 58.43
C SER A 569 -12.58 20.03 58.87
N LEU A 570 -12.75 20.12 60.20
CA LEU A 570 -13.93 20.63 60.90
C LEU A 570 -13.57 21.83 61.76
N LYS A 571 -14.44 22.83 61.85
CA LYS A 571 -14.41 23.85 62.90
C LYS A 571 -15.50 23.56 63.92
N ILE A 572 -15.11 23.37 65.17
CA ILE A 572 -16.04 23.20 66.29
C ILE A 572 -16.02 24.43 67.20
N GLY A 573 -17.14 24.73 67.85
CA GLY A 573 -17.30 25.87 68.77
C GLY A 573 -18.18 25.56 69.97
N TRP A 574 -18.04 26.34 71.04
CA TRP A 574 -18.77 26.21 72.30
C TRP A 574 -18.89 27.56 73.04
N THR A 575 -19.80 27.63 74.00
CA THR A 575 -19.90 28.71 75.00
C THR A 575 -19.19 28.28 76.28
N ARG A 576 -18.37 29.16 76.87
CA ARG A 576 -17.61 28.90 78.11
C ARG A 576 -18.53 28.75 79.33
N GLY A 577 -18.12 27.88 80.25
CA GLY A 577 -18.56 27.84 81.65
C GLY A 577 -17.65 28.69 82.54
N ASN A 578 -17.42 28.26 83.79
CA ASN A 578 -16.64 29.02 84.79
C ASN A 578 -15.31 28.38 85.21
N GLY A 579 -14.80 27.42 84.43
CA GLY A 579 -13.45 26.92 84.63
C GLY A 579 -12.39 27.90 84.12
N ASP A 580 -11.18 27.77 84.67
CA ASP A 580 -10.00 28.54 84.24
C ASP A 580 -9.63 28.26 82.77
N SER A 581 -9.96 27.08 82.26
CA SER A 581 -9.69 26.66 80.86
C SER A 581 -10.61 25.53 80.40
N VAL A 582 -10.62 25.29 79.09
CA VAL A 582 -11.36 24.19 78.43
C VAL A 582 -10.38 23.19 77.83
N LEU A 583 -10.75 21.92 77.89
CA LEU A 583 -10.14 20.81 77.17
C LEU A 583 -11.14 20.26 76.16
N VAL A 584 -10.73 20.03 74.91
CA VAL A 584 -11.56 19.37 73.90
C VAL A 584 -10.90 18.05 73.50
N VAL A 585 -11.69 16.99 73.56
CA VAL A 585 -11.34 15.63 73.15
C VAL A 585 -12.14 15.26 71.91
N ALA A 586 -11.50 14.63 70.92
CA ALA A 586 -12.11 14.15 69.69
C ALA A 586 -11.95 12.64 69.55
N ARG A 587 -12.93 11.98 68.93
CA ARG A 587 -12.90 10.55 68.58
C ARG A 587 -13.51 10.32 67.20
N LYS A 588 -12.89 9.45 66.40
CA LYS A 588 -13.41 9.03 65.09
C LYS A 588 -14.52 7.97 65.28
N GLY A 589 -15.62 8.12 64.55
CA GLY A 589 -16.69 7.12 64.40
C GLY A 589 -17.66 7.01 65.58
N ASP A 590 -17.14 6.94 66.81
CA ASP A 590 -17.92 6.72 68.04
C ASP A 590 -17.84 7.90 69.01
N ALA A 591 -18.77 7.96 69.97
CA ALA A 591 -18.75 8.95 71.05
C ALA A 591 -17.46 8.85 71.90
N VAL A 592 -16.95 9.99 72.37
CA VAL A 592 -15.85 10.04 73.34
C VAL A 592 -16.28 9.24 74.58
N ASN A 593 -15.49 8.23 74.91
CA ASN A 593 -15.82 7.22 75.93
C ASN A 593 -14.90 7.25 77.16
N ALA A 594 -14.00 8.23 77.27
CA ALA A 594 -13.11 8.37 78.41
C ALA A 594 -12.92 9.86 78.78
N ASP A 595 -13.36 10.20 79.99
CA ASP A 595 -13.20 11.52 80.58
C ASP A 595 -11.74 11.78 81.00
N PRO A 596 -11.27 13.04 81.00
CA PRO A 596 -9.96 13.40 81.52
C PRO A 596 -9.88 13.16 83.04
N MET A 597 -8.84 12.45 83.47
CA MET A 597 -8.57 12.18 84.89
C MET A 597 -8.24 13.45 85.67
N ARG A 598 -8.83 13.60 86.87
CA ARG A 598 -8.53 14.70 87.81
C ARG A 598 -7.04 14.68 88.21
N GLY A 599 -6.42 15.85 88.31
CA GLY A 599 -5.00 15.97 88.70
C GLY A 599 -4.01 15.78 87.54
N ILE A 600 -4.49 15.47 86.33
CA ILE A 600 -3.65 15.24 85.15
C ILE A 600 -3.86 16.34 84.12
N SER A 601 -2.77 16.92 83.61
CA SER A 601 -2.78 17.87 82.50
C SER A 601 -2.48 17.17 81.17
N TYR A 602 -3.18 17.53 80.09
CA TYR A 602 -3.01 16.95 78.76
C TYR A 602 -2.41 17.96 77.76
N PHE A 603 -1.69 17.45 76.74
CA PHE A 603 -1.14 18.22 75.62
C PHE A 603 -2.12 18.23 74.42
N PRO A 604 -2.46 19.41 73.84
CA PRO A 604 -3.36 19.50 72.69
C PRO A 604 -2.65 19.54 71.32
N ASP A 605 -3.28 19.00 70.28
CA ASP A 605 -2.90 19.25 68.87
C ASP A 605 -4.14 19.34 67.95
N SER A 606 -4.24 20.39 67.16
CA SER A 606 -5.34 20.60 66.20
C SER A 606 -5.34 19.65 65.00
N PHE A 607 -4.29 18.86 64.79
CA PHE A 607 -4.26 17.75 63.84
C PHE A 607 -4.72 16.47 64.55
N PHE A 608 -5.83 15.89 64.11
CA PHE A 608 -6.43 14.73 64.76
C PHE A 608 -5.45 13.55 64.78
N GLY A 609 -5.19 13.01 65.98
CA GLY A 609 -4.24 11.92 66.18
C GLY A 609 -2.96 12.32 66.92
N ASN A 610 -2.61 13.60 66.96
CA ASN A 610 -1.31 14.06 67.48
C ASN A 610 -1.34 14.55 68.94
N GLY A 611 -2.54 14.82 69.49
CA GLY A 611 -2.71 15.26 70.88
C GLY A 611 -2.62 14.12 71.89
N SER A 612 -2.56 14.47 73.18
CA SER A 612 -2.59 13.49 74.28
C SER A 612 -3.87 12.64 74.26
N TYR A 613 -3.76 11.43 74.77
CA TYR A 613 -4.88 10.50 74.90
C TYR A 613 -5.59 10.68 76.23
N THR A 614 -6.93 10.67 76.23
CA THR A 614 -7.74 10.44 77.46
C THR A 614 -8.25 8.99 77.55
N GLY A 615 -8.15 8.24 76.44
CA GLY A 615 -8.54 6.83 76.29
C GLY A 615 -8.31 6.38 74.85
N THR A 616 -8.51 5.09 74.55
CA THR A 616 -8.26 4.54 73.21
C THR A 616 -9.09 5.24 72.14
N GLY A 617 -8.41 5.90 71.19
CA GLY A 617 -9.03 6.65 70.09
C GLY A 617 -9.54 8.06 70.46
N ASN A 618 -9.39 8.49 71.71
CA ASN A 618 -9.76 9.82 72.20
C ASN A 618 -8.53 10.72 72.21
N PHE A 619 -8.50 11.75 71.37
CA PHE A 619 -7.37 12.64 71.22
C PHE A 619 -7.73 14.05 71.68
N VAL A 620 -6.87 14.66 72.49
CA VAL A 620 -7.03 16.06 72.90
C VAL A 620 -6.68 16.96 71.72
N VAL A 621 -7.70 17.60 71.15
CA VAL A 621 -7.55 18.45 69.97
C VAL A 621 -7.43 19.94 70.30
N TYR A 622 -7.73 20.32 71.55
CA TYR A 622 -7.61 21.70 72.01
C TYR A 622 -7.50 21.79 73.53
N LYS A 623 -6.72 22.77 74.01
CA LYS A 623 -6.68 23.18 75.42
C LYS A 623 -6.42 24.68 75.49
N GLY A 624 -7.25 25.42 76.22
CA GLY A 624 -7.05 26.86 76.41
C GLY A 624 -8.32 27.61 76.79
N THR A 625 -8.32 28.93 76.58
CA THR A 625 -9.41 29.85 76.97
C THR A 625 -10.40 30.17 75.85
N GLY A 626 -10.04 29.90 74.59
CA GLY A 626 -10.90 30.15 73.42
C GLY A 626 -12.22 29.35 73.40
N THR A 627 -13.05 29.67 72.41
CA THR A 627 -14.43 29.19 72.21
C THR A 627 -14.63 28.40 70.92
N SER A 628 -13.58 28.20 70.11
CA SER A 628 -13.63 27.37 68.91
C SER A 628 -12.24 26.89 68.49
N VAL A 629 -12.17 25.82 67.68
CA VAL A 629 -10.92 25.28 67.10
C VAL A 629 -11.16 24.69 65.71
N LYS A 630 -10.23 24.89 64.77
CA LYS A 630 -10.15 24.15 63.49
C LYS A 630 -9.36 22.87 63.73
N ILE A 631 -9.92 21.75 63.31
CA ILE A 631 -9.34 20.41 63.45
C ILE A 631 -9.09 19.86 62.05
N SER A 632 -7.86 19.46 61.76
CA SER A 632 -7.40 18.96 60.45
C SER A 632 -6.92 17.50 60.53
N GLY A 633 -6.62 16.87 59.39
CA GLY A 633 -6.21 15.46 59.36
C GLY A 633 -7.36 14.47 59.53
N LEU A 634 -8.59 14.89 59.23
CA LEU A 634 -9.79 14.06 59.33
C LEU A 634 -10.01 13.27 58.03
N MET A 635 -10.47 12.03 58.14
CA MET A 635 -10.83 11.22 56.98
C MET A 635 -12.14 11.71 56.36
N PHE A 636 -12.29 11.57 55.04
CA PHE A 636 -13.49 11.96 54.28
C PHE A 636 -14.72 11.12 54.66
N GLY A 637 -15.92 11.67 54.50
CA GLY A 637 -17.20 11.00 54.78
C GLY A 637 -17.34 10.43 56.19
N THR A 638 -16.55 10.91 57.14
CA THR A 638 -16.35 10.28 58.45
C THR A 638 -16.92 11.18 59.55
N THR A 639 -17.72 10.58 60.43
CA THR A 639 -18.21 11.20 61.65
C THR A 639 -17.13 11.26 62.71
N TYR A 640 -16.96 12.42 63.35
CA TYR A 640 -16.12 12.62 64.52
C TYR A 640 -16.97 13.16 65.67
N HIS A 641 -16.77 12.60 66.87
CA HIS A 641 -17.42 13.03 68.10
C HIS A 641 -16.46 13.82 68.98
N PHE A 642 -16.99 14.78 69.71
CA PHE A 642 -16.23 15.70 70.55
C PHE A 642 -16.81 15.78 71.96
N ALA A 643 -15.93 15.97 72.95
CA ALA A 643 -16.27 16.24 74.34
C ALA A 643 -15.47 17.45 74.85
N VAL A 644 -16.16 18.43 75.42
CA VAL A 644 -15.62 19.72 75.87
C VAL A 644 -15.77 19.82 77.39
N TYR A 645 -14.66 20.01 78.10
CA TYR A 645 -14.59 20.03 79.56
C TYR A 645 -14.02 21.36 80.08
N GLU A 646 -14.76 22.04 80.94
CA GLU A 646 -14.24 23.10 81.82
C GLU A 646 -13.41 22.51 82.95
N TYR A 647 -12.30 23.15 83.33
CA TYR A 647 -11.49 22.72 84.46
C TYR A 647 -10.79 23.88 85.18
N ASN A 648 -10.51 23.68 86.48
CA ASN A 648 -9.70 24.59 87.29
C ASN A 648 -8.22 24.20 87.18
N ALA A 649 -7.35 25.15 86.85
CA ALA A 649 -5.96 24.90 86.48
C ALA A 649 -5.06 24.55 87.67
N THR A 650 -5.36 25.06 88.87
CA THR A 650 -4.55 24.86 90.10
C THR A 650 -4.50 23.41 90.58
N SER A 651 -5.53 22.61 90.30
CA SER A 651 -5.56 21.18 90.63
C SER A 651 -5.91 20.29 89.43
N THR A 652 -5.99 20.87 88.22
CA THR A 652 -6.44 20.19 86.98
C THR A 652 -7.69 19.35 87.22
N CYS A 653 -8.70 19.98 87.81
CA CYS A 653 -9.94 19.32 88.19
C CYS A 653 -11.01 19.60 87.13
N TYR A 654 -11.30 18.58 86.31
CA TYR A 654 -12.26 18.68 85.21
C TYR A 654 -13.70 18.53 85.71
N LYS A 655 -14.59 19.40 85.23
CA LYS A 655 -16.02 19.28 85.44
C LYS A 655 -16.55 18.18 84.54
N ILE A 656 -17.14 17.17 85.15
CA ILE A 656 -17.88 16.09 84.48
C ILE A 656 -19.38 16.19 84.83
N PRO A 657 -20.29 15.80 83.92
CA PRO A 657 -20.03 15.34 82.54
C PRO A 657 -19.60 16.49 81.59
N ALA A 658 -19.02 16.13 80.44
CA ALA A 658 -18.64 17.08 79.38
C ALA A 658 -19.85 17.60 78.59
N LEU A 659 -19.66 18.73 77.89
CA LEU A 659 -20.49 19.08 76.73
C LEU A 659 -20.08 18.20 75.55
N THR A 660 -21.01 17.47 74.96
CA THR A 660 -20.74 16.60 73.80
C THR A 660 -21.28 17.18 72.50
N GLY A 661 -20.68 16.77 71.39
CA GLY A 661 -21.09 17.16 70.04
C GLY A 661 -20.47 16.28 68.97
N MET A 662 -20.84 16.48 67.70
CA MET A 662 -20.31 15.73 66.56
C MET A 662 -20.19 16.60 65.30
N GLY A 663 -19.37 16.17 64.34
CA GLY A 663 -19.29 16.73 63.01
C GLY A 663 -18.90 15.66 61.98
N VAL A 664 -19.32 15.83 60.73
CA VAL A 664 -19.10 14.86 59.65
C VAL A 664 -18.35 15.54 58.51
N THR A 665 -17.27 14.92 58.02
CA THR A 665 -16.51 15.39 56.84
C THR A 665 -17.23 15.00 55.53
N ILE A 666 -16.86 15.62 54.41
CA ILE A 666 -17.61 15.51 53.13
C ILE A 666 -17.38 14.15 52.44
N ASN A 667 -18.41 13.56 51.82
CA ASN A 667 -18.38 12.26 51.11
C ASN A 667 -18.38 12.40 49.56
N TYR A 668 -17.92 11.37 48.82
CA TYR A 668 -17.96 11.27 47.35
C TYR A 668 -18.74 10.03 46.88
N SER A 669 -19.55 10.17 45.84
CA SER A 669 -20.18 9.06 45.11
C SER A 669 -19.62 8.98 43.68
N ILE A 670 -19.09 7.83 43.30
CA ILE A 670 -18.44 7.57 42.00
C ILE A 670 -19.40 6.79 41.13
N PHE A 671 -19.59 7.23 39.88
CA PHE A 671 -20.40 6.50 38.91
C PHE A 671 -19.67 5.27 38.38
N THR A 672 -20.23 4.09 38.60
CA THR A 672 -19.61 2.80 38.25
C THR A 672 -20.12 2.22 36.93
N GLU A 673 -21.33 2.62 36.51
CA GLU A 673 -22.04 2.03 35.36
C GLU A 673 -22.22 0.51 35.51
N ALA A 674 -22.44 0.02 36.74
CA ALA A 674 -22.45 -1.41 37.05
C ALA A 674 -23.62 -2.18 36.41
N ILE A 675 -24.79 -1.54 36.25
CA ILE A 675 -26.00 -2.16 35.68
C ILE A 675 -26.42 -1.48 34.37
N SER A 676 -26.30 -0.16 34.30
CA SER A 676 -26.71 0.63 33.13
C SER A 676 -26.02 2.00 33.15
N ASN A 677 -26.31 2.83 32.15
CA ASN A 677 -25.89 4.23 32.11
C ASN A 677 -26.87 5.18 32.84
N ALA A 678 -27.96 4.69 33.42
CA ALA A 678 -28.97 5.55 34.05
C ALA A 678 -28.47 6.12 35.40
N TRP A 679 -28.52 7.44 35.57
CA TRP A 679 -28.17 8.13 36.81
C TRP A 679 -29.06 7.70 37.98
N GLU A 680 -30.33 7.41 37.69
CA GLU A 680 -31.38 7.08 38.64
C GLU A 680 -31.18 5.74 39.36
N ASN A 681 -30.32 4.87 38.84
CA ASN A 681 -30.13 3.54 39.42
C ASN A 681 -29.07 3.61 40.52
N SER A 682 -29.47 3.38 41.77
CA SER A 682 -28.59 3.43 42.94
C SER A 682 -27.40 2.47 42.86
N ALA A 683 -27.54 1.34 42.13
CA ALA A 683 -26.45 0.38 41.95
C ALA A 683 -25.34 0.87 41.00
N ASN A 684 -25.60 1.91 40.21
CA ASN A 684 -24.59 2.55 39.36
C ASN A 684 -23.69 3.51 40.16
N TRP A 685 -23.85 3.60 41.48
CA TRP A 685 -23.13 4.53 42.34
C TRP A 685 -22.45 3.81 43.50
N SER A 686 -21.21 4.22 43.82
CA SER A 686 -20.46 3.65 44.95
C SER A 686 -21.09 3.94 46.31
N ASP A 687 -21.92 4.97 46.41
CA ASP A 687 -22.55 5.43 47.65
C ASP A 687 -24.00 5.88 47.43
N GLY A 688 -24.75 5.10 46.63
CA GLY A 688 -26.14 5.42 46.28
C GLY A 688 -26.31 6.67 45.41
N ILE A 689 -27.57 6.97 45.07
CA ILE A 689 -27.90 8.08 44.16
C ILE A 689 -27.49 9.40 44.80
N PRO A 690 -26.66 10.23 44.13
CA PRO A 690 -26.22 11.50 44.69
C PRO A 690 -27.34 12.47 45.04
N ASP A 691 -27.15 13.23 46.12
CA ASP A 691 -28.03 14.32 46.54
C ASP A 691 -27.27 15.65 46.72
N SER A 692 -27.94 16.71 47.18
CA SER A 692 -27.38 18.07 47.31
C SER A 692 -26.14 18.21 48.21
N ILE A 693 -25.79 17.20 49.01
CA ILE A 693 -24.56 17.21 49.84
C ILE A 693 -23.47 16.28 49.29
N THR A 694 -23.78 15.43 48.31
CA THR A 694 -22.87 14.44 47.72
C THR A 694 -21.97 15.07 46.64
N ASN A 695 -20.66 14.86 46.72
CA ASN A 695 -19.75 15.16 45.61
C ASN A 695 -19.74 14.00 44.62
N VAL A 696 -19.74 14.28 43.32
CA VAL A 696 -19.90 13.29 42.27
C VAL A 696 -18.69 13.26 41.33
N ILE A 697 -18.25 12.06 40.96
CA ILE A 697 -17.27 11.85 39.90
C ILE A 697 -17.86 10.90 38.85
N ILE A 698 -17.86 11.33 37.57
CA ILE A 698 -18.03 10.47 36.41
C ILE A 698 -16.63 10.09 35.88
N PRO A 699 -16.17 8.85 36.06
CA PRO A 699 -14.82 8.44 35.66
C PRO A 699 -14.60 8.42 34.14
N SER A 700 -13.34 8.31 33.74
CA SER A 700 -12.95 8.15 32.34
C SER A 700 -13.62 6.91 31.72
N ASN A 701 -14.05 7.03 30.47
CA ASN A 701 -14.74 5.99 29.70
C ASN A 701 -16.09 5.51 30.28
N LYS A 702 -16.63 6.19 31.31
CA LYS A 702 -17.98 5.92 31.83
C LYS A 702 -19.01 6.85 31.20
N PHE A 703 -20.22 6.32 31.02
CA PHE A 703 -21.34 7.08 30.45
C PHE A 703 -22.52 7.11 31.42
N ALA A 704 -22.82 8.31 31.95
CA ALA A 704 -23.97 8.56 32.78
C ALA A 704 -25.05 9.33 32.01
N VAL A 705 -26.32 9.01 32.29
CA VAL A 705 -27.48 9.63 31.64
C VAL A 705 -28.56 9.94 32.67
N VAL A 706 -28.93 11.21 32.78
CA VAL A 706 -30.11 11.66 33.54
C VAL A 706 -31.31 11.61 32.61
N ASN A 707 -32.21 10.65 32.84
CA ASN A 707 -33.23 10.23 31.88
C ASN A 707 -34.67 10.48 32.35
N SER A 708 -35.01 10.11 33.58
CA SER A 708 -36.41 9.98 34.04
C SER A 708 -36.77 10.94 35.19
N SER A 709 -35.81 11.38 36.01
CA SER A 709 -36.04 12.35 37.09
C SER A 709 -34.99 13.47 37.14
N ASN A 710 -35.34 14.56 37.83
CA ASN A 710 -34.37 15.61 38.15
C ASN A 710 -33.49 15.17 39.33
N HIS A 711 -32.20 15.47 39.26
CA HIS A 711 -31.25 15.13 40.30
C HIS A 711 -30.51 16.37 40.81
N LYS A 712 -29.77 16.18 41.90
CA LYS A 712 -28.98 17.22 42.53
C LYS A 712 -27.68 16.62 43.05
N CYS A 713 -26.61 17.39 43.00
CA CYS A 713 -25.36 17.04 43.66
C CYS A 713 -24.71 18.27 44.30
N ARG A 714 -23.77 18.08 45.22
CA ARG A 714 -22.97 19.17 45.75
C ARG A 714 -21.97 19.64 44.71
N ASN A 715 -20.99 18.81 44.37
CA ASN A 715 -20.00 19.09 43.32
C ASN A 715 -20.08 18.00 42.25
N LEU A 716 -19.75 18.33 41.00
CA LEU A 716 -19.68 17.37 39.91
C LEU A 716 -18.33 17.47 39.20
N THR A 717 -17.67 16.34 39.00
CA THR A 717 -16.49 16.25 38.13
C THR A 717 -16.72 15.20 37.04
N ILE A 718 -16.57 15.60 35.78
CA ILE A 718 -16.50 14.67 34.64
C ILE A 718 -15.02 14.52 34.29
N ALA A 719 -14.47 13.33 34.47
CA ALA A 719 -13.08 13.02 34.14
C ALA A 719 -12.86 13.06 32.60
N PRO A 720 -11.60 13.15 32.13
CA PRO A 720 -11.28 13.05 30.70
C PRO A 720 -11.89 11.78 30.08
N LEU A 721 -12.53 11.89 28.91
CA LEU A 721 -13.31 10.84 28.23
C LEU A 721 -14.57 10.34 28.97
N GLY A 722 -14.88 10.84 30.17
CA GLY A 722 -16.15 10.63 30.85
C GLY A 722 -17.29 11.34 30.12
N LYS A 723 -18.49 10.75 30.13
CA LYS A 723 -19.66 11.22 29.37
C LYS A 723 -20.86 11.41 30.29
N LEU A 724 -21.50 12.56 30.20
CA LEU A 724 -22.77 12.83 30.87
C LEU A 724 -23.79 13.41 29.89
N THR A 725 -24.95 12.76 29.76
CA THR A 725 -26.12 13.35 29.09
C THR A 725 -27.17 13.69 30.14
N ILE A 726 -27.67 14.92 30.11
CA ILE A 726 -28.90 15.35 30.79
C ILE A 726 -29.95 15.51 29.71
N ASN A 727 -30.93 14.61 29.65
CA ASN A 727 -31.94 14.64 28.60
C ASN A 727 -32.80 15.90 28.66
N ASN A 728 -33.34 16.27 27.50
CA ASN A 728 -34.24 17.41 27.40
C ASN A 728 -35.44 17.24 28.36
N GLY A 729 -35.78 18.32 29.07
CA GLY A 729 -36.81 18.30 30.13
C GLY A 729 -36.35 17.73 31.47
N LYS A 730 -35.09 17.30 31.62
CA LYS A 730 -34.47 16.93 32.90
C LYS A 730 -33.44 17.96 33.34
N SER A 731 -33.03 17.88 34.60
CA SER A 731 -32.02 18.77 35.19
C SER A 731 -31.15 18.03 36.21
N LEU A 732 -29.90 18.48 36.31
CA LEU A 732 -28.98 18.11 37.37
C LEU A 732 -28.53 19.40 38.08
N ASP A 733 -29.06 19.64 39.26
CA ASP A 733 -28.85 20.84 40.06
C ASP A 733 -27.57 20.71 40.91
N ILE A 734 -26.51 21.40 40.50
CA ILE A 734 -25.17 21.31 41.10
C ILE A 734 -25.00 22.50 42.04
N LYS A 735 -24.87 22.24 43.35
CA LYS A 735 -24.85 23.29 44.39
C LYS A 735 -23.50 23.99 44.59
N GLY A 736 -22.44 23.39 44.09
CA GLY A 736 -21.06 23.82 44.23
C GLY A 736 -20.33 23.76 42.89
N ASN A 737 -19.10 23.29 42.91
CA ASN A 737 -18.21 23.28 41.76
C ASN A 737 -18.62 22.21 40.74
N PHE A 738 -18.74 22.62 39.47
CA PHE A 738 -18.86 21.74 38.33
C PHE A 738 -17.59 21.84 37.48
N LEU A 739 -16.85 20.73 37.34
CA LEU A 739 -15.61 20.64 36.59
C LEU A 739 -15.71 19.59 35.47
N ILE A 740 -15.45 19.98 34.23
CA ILE A 740 -15.21 19.08 33.10
C ILE A 740 -13.71 19.05 32.84
N ARG A 741 -13.06 17.94 33.17
CA ARG A 741 -11.60 17.81 33.12
C ARG A 741 -11.09 17.47 31.73
N SER A 742 -9.85 17.86 31.46
CA SER A 742 -9.12 17.53 30.25
C SER A 742 -7.67 17.22 30.56
N ASP A 743 -7.11 16.24 29.85
CA ASP A 743 -5.71 15.87 29.84
C ASP A 743 -5.29 15.41 28.44
N VAL A 744 -4.11 14.80 28.32
CA VAL A 744 -3.57 14.26 27.06
C VAL A 744 -4.48 13.23 26.38
N THR A 745 -5.37 12.57 27.13
CA THR A 745 -6.30 11.57 26.59
C THR A 745 -7.55 12.19 25.98
N GLY A 746 -7.86 13.46 26.29
CA GLY A 746 -9.00 14.19 25.76
C GLY A 746 -9.69 15.07 26.81
N THR A 747 -10.96 15.39 26.57
CA THR A 747 -11.79 16.22 27.44
C THR A 747 -13.05 15.45 27.83
N GLY A 748 -13.54 15.64 29.05
CA GLY A 748 -14.87 15.16 29.46
C GLY A 748 -15.97 15.75 28.57
N SER A 749 -17.09 15.04 28.44
CA SER A 749 -18.16 15.42 27.50
C SER A 749 -19.50 15.57 28.21
N LEU A 750 -20.17 16.71 27.97
CA LEU A 750 -21.50 17.00 28.52
C LEU A 750 -22.50 17.39 27.44
N ILE A 751 -23.63 16.68 27.39
CA ILE A 751 -24.82 17.07 26.63
C ILE A 751 -25.91 17.49 27.64
N HIS A 752 -26.37 18.74 27.58
CA HIS A 752 -27.43 19.27 28.46
C HIS A 752 -28.27 20.31 27.72
N TYR A 753 -29.51 20.54 28.19
CA TYR A 753 -30.46 21.48 27.58
C TYR A 753 -30.90 22.60 28.55
N ASN A 754 -30.29 22.67 29.73
CA ASN A 754 -30.62 23.66 30.76
C ASN A 754 -29.78 24.92 30.60
N THR A 755 -30.42 26.09 30.70
CA THR A 755 -29.77 27.40 30.85
C THR A 755 -29.24 27.58 32.27
N GLY A 756 -28.26 28.47 32.46
CA GLY A 756 -27.73 28.86 33.77
C GLY A 756 -26.81 27.82 34.42
N VAL A 757 -26.36 26.82 33.67
CA VAL A 757 -25.44 25.80 34.19
C VAL A 757 -24.01 26.32 34.14
N ASN A 758 -23.49 26.80 35.27
CA ASN A 758 -22.11 27.27 35.37
C ASN A 758 -21.14 26.11 35.61
N ALA A 759 -20.01 26.11 34.89
CA ALA A 759 -18.95 25.13 35.07
C ALA A 759 -17.57 25.68 34.74
N THR A 760 -16.54 24.96 35.19
CA THR A 760 -15.18 25.06 34.68
C THR A 760 -14.95 23.96 33.65
N VAL A 761 -14.60 24.30 32.42
CA VAL A 761 -14.22 23.35 31.37
C VAL A 761 -12.72 23.49 31.11
N GLN A 762 -11.99 22.39 31.29
CA GLN A 762 -10.55 22.37 31.05
C GLN A 762 -10.25 22.06 29.59
N ARG A 763 -9.17 22.64 29.07
CA ARG A 763 -8.59 22.33 27.77
C ARG A 763 -7.11 22.06 27.93
N TYR A 764 -6.71 20.81 27.73
CA TYR A 764 -5.31 20.42 27.66
C TYR A 764 -4.66 20.93 26.36
N ILE A 765 -3.51 21.56 26.51
CA ILE A 765 -2.68 22.12 25.44
C ILE A 765 -1.39 21.27 25.40
N SER A 766 -1.20 20.54 24.31
CA SER A 766 0.04 19.81 24.03
C SER A 766 1.18 20.76 23.68
N HIS A 767 2.43 20.28 23.70
CA HIS A 767 3.56 21.05 23.23
C HIS A 767 4.65 20.11 22.71
N ASN A 768 4.86 20.11 21.39
CA ASN A 768 5.88 19.31 20.71
C ASN A 768 7.04 20.18 20.19
N ASN A 769 6.84 21.49 20.01
CA ASN A 769 7.83 22.46 19.56
C ASN A 769 7.47 23.90 19.98
N ALA A 770 8.46 24.81 19.94
CA ALA A 770 8.39 26.14 20.52
C ALA A 770 7.22 27.03 20.04
N ASP A 771 6.67 26.77 18.85
CA ASP A 771 5.65 27.60 18.18
C ASP A 771 4.36 26.83 17.81
N GLU A 772 4.02 25.74 18.52
CA GLU A 772 2.82 24.95 18.22
C GLU A 772 1.53 25.79 18.37
N PHE A 773 0.74 25.91 17.31
CA PHE A 773 -0.57 26.56 17.35
C PHE A 773 -1.69 25.57 17.66
N HIS A 774 -2.56 25.96 18.60
CA HIS A 774 -3.76 25.26 19.01
C HIS A 774 -5.00 26.04 18.61
N MET A 775 -5.98 25.32 18.07
CA MET A 775 -7.23 25.89 17.58
C MET A 775 -8.29 25.81 18.67
N LEU A 776 -8.58 26.94 19.31
CA LEU A 776 -9.46 27.04 20.48
C LEU A 776 -10.88 27.51 20.15
N ALA A 777 -11.79 27.05 20.99
CA ALA A 777 -13.17 27.51 21.09
C ALA A 777 -13.58 27.64 22.56
N SER A 778 -14.51 28.54 22.86
CA SER A 778 -15.11 28.60 24.20
C SER A 778 -16.35 27.71 24.30
N PRO A 779 -16.36 26.70 25.20
CA PRO A 779 -17.55 25.90 25.52
C PRO A 779 -18.51 26.60 26.50
N VAL A 780 -18.13 27.79 26.99
CA VAL A 780 -18.92 28.63 27.90
C VAL A 780 -19.20 30.00 27.28
N ALA A 781 -20.27 30.64 27.72
CA ALA A 781 -20.60 32.01 27.35
C ALA A 781 -19.71 33.01 28.11
N ALA A 782 -19.41 34.14 27.45
CA ALA A 782 -18.74 35.30 28.06
C ALA A 782 -17.39 35.01 28.76
N GLN A 783 -16.62 34.01 28.30
CA GLN A 783 -15.24 33.81 28.76
C GLN A 783 -14.39 35.02 28.36
N ALA A 784 -13.78 35.70 29.32
CA ALA A 784 -12.79 36.74 29.06
C ALA A 784 -11.49 36.12 28.50
N ILE A 785 -10.85 36.76 27.53
CA ILE A 785 -9.57 36.29 26.98
C ILE A 785 -8.44 36.54 27.98
N ALA A 786 -8.27 37.79 28.44
CA ALA A 786 -7.30 38.12 29.48
C ALA A 786 -7.94 38.04 30.89
N PRO A 787 -7.18 37.65 31.93
CA PRO A 787 -5.75 37.30 31.92
C PRO A 787 -5.47 35.80 31.64
N ASP A 788 -6.48 34.94 31.63
CA ASP A 788 -6.28 33.48 31.69
C ASP A 788 -5.72 32.86 30.39
N PHE A 789 -6.04 33.48 29.24
CA PHE A 789 -5.55 33.11 27.91
C PHE A 789 -4.51 34.11 27.39
N ASN A 790 -3.88 34.89 28.28
CA ASN A 790 -2.84 35.85 27.91
C ASN A 790 -1.61 35.07 27.41
N ALA A 791 -1.47 34.99 26.09
CA ALA A 791 -0.30 34.47 25.39
C ALA A 791 0.50 35.69 24.91
N PRO A 792 1.69 35.99 25.48
CA PRO A 792 2.43 37.23 25.21
C PRO A 792 2.72 37.48 23.73
N ASP A 793 2.92 36.42 22.95
CA ASP A 793 3.12 36.45 21.49
C ASP A 793 2.41 35.22 20.90
N GLY A 794 1.11 35.29 20.61
CA GLY A 794 0.46 34.04 20.22
C GLY A 794 -1.06 33.92 20.11
N PHE A 795 -1.90 34.90 20.46
CA PHE A 795 -3.37 34.74 20.42
C PHE A 795 -3.98 35.50 19.25
N PHE A 796 -4.61 34.80 18.30
CA PHE A 796 -5.06 35.37 17.04
C PHE A 796 -6.53 35.05 16.74
N VAL A 797 -7.18 35.99 16.04
CA VAL A 797 -8.46 35.80 15.39
C VAL A 797 -8.32 36.02 13.89
N TRP A 798 -8.97 35.17 13.09
CA TRP A 798 -8.95 35.33 11.64
C TRP A 798 -9.90 36.43 11.18
N ASN A 799 -9.42 37.30 10.29
CA ASN A 799 -10.20 38.33 9.62
C ASN A 799 -10.24 38.09 8.11
N GLU A 800 -11.30 37.45 7.64
CA GLU A 800 -11.47 37.10 6.22
C GLU A 800 -11.49 38.31 5.27
N PRO A 801 -12.14 39.45 5.59
CA PRO A 801 -12.15 40.61 4.69
C PRO A 801 -10.76 41.18 4.36
N THR A 802 -9.79 41.02 5.26
CA THR A 802 -8.40 41.44 5.04
C THR A 802 -7.46 40.27 4.79
N ALA A 803 -7.97 39.02 4.81
CA ALA A 803 -7.22 37.78 4.74
C ALA A 803 -6.00 37.71 5.70
N ASN A 804 -6.17 38.20 6.94
CA ASN A 804 -5.09 38.28 7.93
C ASN A 804 -5.52 37.72 9.29
N TRP A 805 -4.55 37.15 10.01
CA TRP A 805 -4.66 36.93 11.45
C TRP A 805 -4.43 38.25 12.18
N ILE A 806 -5.35 38.59 13.08
CA ILE A 806 -5.26 39.78 13.93
C ILE A 806 -4.91 39.32 15.33
N GLU A 807 -3.77 39.78 15.86
CA GLU A 807 -3.32 39.41 17.20
C GLU A 807 -4.11 40.14 18.28
N TYR A 808 -4.30 39.50 19.44
CA TYR A 808 -4.99 40.09 20.60
C TYR A 808 -4.36 41.42 21.05
N ALA A 809 -3.05 41.59 20.90
CA ALA A 809 -2.34 42.81 21.25
C ALA A 809 -2.62 43.98 20.28
N GLU A 810 -3.17 43.72 19.09
CA GLU A 810 -3.47 44.76 18.12
C GLU A 810 -4.71 45.57 18.48
N ALA A 811 -4.66 46.90 18.25
CA ALA A 811 -5.78 47.80 18.51
C ALA A 811 -7.06 47.46 17.71
N THR A 812 -6.91 46.80 16.57
CA THR A 812 -7.99 46.35 15.68
C THR A 812 -8.67 45.07 16.16
N PHE A 813 -8.06 44.31 17.08
CA PHE A 813 -8.59 43.03 17.56
C PHE A 813 -10.01 43.15 18.09
N ALA A 814 -10.28 44.14 18.95
CA ALA A 814 -11.60 44.31 19.56
C ALA A 814 -12.69 44.59 18.50
N ALA A 815 -12.36 45.33 17.44
CA ALA A 815 -13.29 45.61 16.34
C ALA A 815 -13.57 44.35 15.50
N THR A 816 -12.54 43.55 15.23
CA THR A 816 -12.65 42.29 14.48
C THR A 816 -13.34 41.18 15.29
N ASN A 817 -13.02 41.09 16.59
CA ASN A 817 -13.51 40.05 17.47
C ASN A 817 -14.92 40.36 18.03
N GLY A 818 -15.29 41.64 18.12
CA GLY A 818 -16.51 42.05 18.83
C GLY A 818 -16.30 42.25 20.33
N GLY A 819 -15.06 42.54 20.77
CA GLY A 819 -14.70 42.82 22.15
C GLY A 819 -13.57 41.96 22.72
N ALA A 820 -13.43 41.97 24.05
CA ALA A 820 -12.36 41.29 24.80
C ALA A 820 -12.69 39.86 25.27
N TYR A 821 -13.80 39.30 24.79
CA TYR A 821 -14.32 37.98 25.19
C TYR A 821 -14.25 37.00 24.03
N PHE A 822 -14.20 35.70 24.32
CA PHE A 822 -14.46 34.68 23.33
C PHE A 822 -15.90 34.81 22.81
N VAL A 823 -16.06 34.75 21.49
CA VAL A 823 -17.37 34.73 20.85
C VAL A 823 -17.76 33.27 20.60
N PRO A 824 -18.89 32.77 21.14
CA PRO A 824 -19.34 31.42 20.87
C PRO A 824 -19.45 31.12 19.37
N GLY A 825 -18.83 30.02 18.95
CA GLY A 825 -18.81 29.57 17.55
C GLY A 825 -17.70 30.20 16.69
N LYS A 826 -16.93 31.16 17.23
CA LYS A 826 -15.76 31.73 16.56
C LYS A 826 -14.49 30.96 16.94
N GLY A 827 -13.60 30.74 15.97
CA GLY A 827 -12.31 30.06 16.19
C GLY A 827 -11.18 31.02 16.50
N TYR A 828 -10.25 30.57 17.35
CA TYR A 828 -9.06 31.31 17.75
C TYR A 828 -7.81 30.42 17.60
N ALA A 829 -6.73 30.97 17.08
CA ALA A 829 -5.44 30.28 17.05
C ALA A 829 -4.61 30.79 18.23
N VAL A 830 -4.06 29.89 19.04
CA VAL A 830 -3.21 30.27 20.16
C VAL A 830 -1.94 29.44 20.22
N SER A 831 -0.80 30.04 20.50
CA SER A 831 0.43 29.30 20.84
C SER A 831 0.79 29.45 22.31
N TYR A 832 1.30 28.37 22.91
CA TYR A 832 1.84 28.37 24.26
C TYR A 832 3.18 27.64 24.30
N PRO A 833 4.19 28.19 25.01
CA PRO A 833 5.56 27.68 25.00
C PRO A 833 5.76 26.42 25.87
N ASN A 834 4.74 25.98 26.62
CA ASN A 834 4.83 24.83 27.51
C ASN A 834 3.49 24.09 27.54
N ILE A 835 3.54 22.78 27.81
CA ILE A 835 2.36 21.98 28.13
C ILE A 835 1.60 22.66 29.26
N THR A 836 0.32 22.92 29.04
CA THR A 836 -0.52 23.60 30.02
C THR A 836 -1.97 23.14 29.91
N THR A 837 -2.76 23.37 30.96
CA THR A 837 -4.21 23.18 30.92
C THR A 837 -4.87 24.53 31.17
N LYS A 838 -5.65 24.98 30.19
CA LYS A 838 -6.43 26.22 30.30
C LYS A 838 -7.83 25.93 30.82
N ASN A 839 -8.39 26.88 31.55
CA ASN A 839 -9.72 26.75 32.14
C ASN A 839 -10.65 27.79 31.51
N PHE A 840 -11.80 27.31 31.03
CA PHE A 840 -12.94 28.14 30.66
C PHE A 840 -13.92 28.15 31.83
N TYR A 841 -14.34 29.31 32.30
CA TYR A 841 -15.24 29.52 33.42
C TYR A 841 -16.48 30.27 32.94
N GLY A 842 -17.67 29.73 33.19
CA GLY A 842 -18.91 30.44 32.90
C GLY A 842 -20.09 29.52 32.67
N GLU A 843 -21.16 30.10 32.14
CA GLU A 843 -22.38 29.37 31.76
C GLU A 843 -22.08 28.51 30.55
N LEU A 844 -22.36 27.21 30.63
CA LEU A 844 -22.15 26.26 29.55
C LEU A 844 -23.08 26.55 28.38
N ASN A 845 -22.49 26.60 27.18
CA ASN A 845 -23.19 26.87 25.94
C ASN A 845 -24.14 25.72 25.58
N GLN A 846 -25.38 26.07 25.21
CA GLN A 846 -26.43 25.17 24.72
C GLN A 846 -27.37 25.94 23.79
N GLY A 847 -28.24 25.24 23.07
CA GLY A 847 -29.26 25.87 22.22
C GLY A 847 -28.77 26.13 20.80
N VAL A 848 -29.23 27.23 20.21
CA VAL A 848 -28.95 27.59 18.80
C VAL A 848 -27.83 28.63 18.73
N PHE A 849 -26.81 28.38 17.92
CA PHE A 849 -25.78 29.36 17.59
C PHE A 849 -25.88 29.78 16.13
N ASN A 850 -25.86 31.09 15.88
CA ASN A 850 -25.82 31.68 14.55
C ASN A 850 -24.49 32.40 14.39
N ILE A 851 -23.59 31.84 13.59
CA ILE A 851 -22.23 32.33 13.38
C ILE A 851 -22.20 33.17 12.10
N PRO A 852 -21.84 34.47 12.18
CA PRO A 852 -21.63 35.28 10.99
C PRO A 852 -20.49 34.73 10.13
N ILE A 853 -20.74 34.60 8.83
CA ILE A 853 -19.78 34.15 7.82
C ILE A 853 -19.61 35.28 6.81
N THR A 854 -18.37 35.69 6.52
CA THR A 854 -18.04 36.73 5.54
C THR A 854 -17.51 36.13 4.24
N TYR A 855 -17.61 36.89 3.17
CA TYR A 855 -17.06 36.53 1.86
C TYR A 855 -16.56 37.78 1.14
N THR A 856 -15.26 37.82 0.87
CA THR A 856 -14.56 38.89 0.17
C THR A 856 -13.71 38.28 -0.94
N ALA A 857 -13.90 38.74 -2.18
CA ALA A 857 -13.14 38.22 -3.31
C ALA A 857 -11.65 38.63 -3.22
N GLY A 858 -10.74 37.66 -3.27
CA GLY A 858 -9.29 37.83 -3.12
C GLY A 858 -8.54 36.53 -2.78
N THR A 859 -7.27 36.65 -2.41
CA THR A 859 -6.46 35.54 -1.87
C THR A 859 -7.08 35.10 -0.54
N TYR A 860 -7.50 33.83 -0.42
CA TYR A 860 -8.30 33.29 0.70
C TYR A 860 -9.79 33.70 0.74
N SER A 861 -10.40 33.96 -0.42
CA SER A 861 -11.85 34.23 -0.52
C SER A 861 -12.71 33.23 0.25
N GLY A 862 -13.53 33.75 1.17
CA GLY A 862 -14.54 32.97 1.88
C GLY A 862 -14.02 32.03 2.96
N TRP A 863 -12.71 31.97 3.23
CA TRP A 863 -12.19 31.15 4.34
C TRP A 863 -12.55 31.80 5.67
N ASN A 864 -13.35 31.11 6.48
CA ASN A 864 -13.79 31.57 7.79
C ASN A 864 -13.36 30.58 8.86
N PHE A 865 -12.81 31.09 9.97
CA PHE A 865 -12.39 30.27 11.09
C PHE A 865 -13.45 30.25 12.18
N VAL A 866 -14.12 29.10 12.28
CA VAL A 866 -15.26 28.85 13.16
C VAL A 866 -14.88 27.82 14.21
N ALA A 867 -15.77 27.52 15.14
CA ALA A 867 -15.45 26.60 16.21
C ALA A 867 -16.67 25.91 16.82
N ASN A 868 -16.42 24.84 17.56
CA ASN A 868 -17.44 24.15 18.34
C ASN A 868 -17.76 24.94 19.63
N PRO A 869 -18.97 25.52 19.77
CA PRO A 869 -19.33 26.27 20.96
C PRO A 869 -19.77 25.41 22.14
N TYR A 870 -20.03 24.11 21.97
CA TYR A 870 -20.68 23.28 23.00
C TYR A 870 -19.66 22.56 23.91
N PRO A 871 -20.06 22.17 25.14
CA PRO A 871 -19.26 21.33 26.04
C PRO A 871 -19.31 19.82 25.69
N SER A 872 -19.70 19.49 24.46
CA SER A 872 -19.63 18.16 23.85
C SER A 872 -18.98 18.26 22.47
N ALA A 873 -18.57 17.13 21.88
CA ALA A 873 -18.24 17.15 20.47
C ALA A 873 -19.49 17.50 19.64
N ILE A 874 -19.27 18.00 18.42
CA ILE A 874 -20.33 18.17 17.42
C ILE A 874 -20.09 17.22 16.25
N ASP A 875 -21.16 16.67 15.72
CA ASP A 875 -21.16 15.90 14.50
C ASP A 875 -21.41 16.83 13.30
N TRP A 876 -20.34 17.12 12.58
CA TRP A 876 -20.39 17.91 11.36
C TRP A 876 -21.18 17.22 10.23
N ALA A 877 -21.37 15.90 10.30
CA ALA A 877 -22.18 15.13 9.36
C ALA A 877 -23.61 14.87 9.86
N ALA A 878 -24.03 15.50 10.97
CA ALA A 878 -25.38 15.32 11.50
C ALA A 878 -26.46 15.62 10.44
N ASN A 879 -27.42 14.70 10.33
CA ASN A 879 -28.54 14.76 9.37
C ASN A 879 -29.50 15.94 9.63
N SER A 880 -29.42 16.56 10.81
CA SER A 880 -30.25 17.70 11.20
C SER A 880 -29.48 18.62 12.14
N GLY A 881 -30.03 19.81 12.38
CA GLY A 881 -29.45 20.81 13.29
C GLY A 881 -28.48 21.80 12.64
N TRP A 882 -28.13 21.64 11.36
CA TRP A 882 -27.23 22.53 10.64
C TRP A 882 -27.94 23.37 9.57
N ASN A 883 -27.54 24.64 9.43
CA ASN A 883 -27.79 25.46 8.25
C ASN A 883 -26.45 25.91 7.65
N ARG A 884 -26.07 25.33 6.50
CA ARG A 884 -24.79 25.54 5.83
C ARG A 884 -24.91 26.28 4.50
N ASN A 885 -26.05 26.91 4.21
CA ASN A 885 -26.37 27.42 2.87
C ASN A 885 -25.37 28.43 2.29
N VAL A 886 -24.59 29.09 3.16
CA VAL A 886 -23.56 30.06 2.80
C VAL A 886 -22.22 29.44 2.37
N LEU A 887 -22.03 28.14 2.62
CA LEU A 887 -20.77 27.44 2.38
C LEU A 887 -20.67 26.91 0.94
N SER A 888 -19.44 26.88 0.39
CA SER A 888 -19.15 26.29 -0.93
C SER A 888 -19.49 24.80 -1.01
N HIS A 889 -19.28 24.10 0.10
CA HIS A 889 -19.54 22.67 0.25
C HIS A 889 -20.74 22.42 1.16
N LYS A 890 -21.85 23.16 0.98
CA LYS A 890 -23.04 23.03 1.84
C LYS A 890 -23.64 21.63 1.87
N ASP A 891 -23.62 20.94 0.72
CA ASP A 891 -24.23 19.61 0.55
C ASP A 891 -23.22 18.50 0.92
N SER A 892 -21.96 18.66 0.52
CA SER A 892 -20.90 17.69 0.85
C SER A 892 -20.25 17.92 2.22
N SER A 893 -20.60 18.99 2.93
CA SER A 893 -20.16 19.31 4.29
C SER A 893 -18.64 19.25 4.49
N ALA A 894 -17.86 19.94 3.66
CA ALA A 894 -16.40 19.96 3.80
C ALA A 894 -15.94 20.86 4.98
N ILE A 895 -14.95 20.39 5.75
CA ILE A 895 -14.26 21.13 6.82
C ILE A 895 -12.76 20.83 6.82
N TRP A 896 -11.98 21.77 7.36
CA TRP A 896 -10.55 21.60 7.57
C TRP A 896 -10.19 21.82 9.04
N ILE A 897 -9.45 20.88 9.61
CA ILE A 897 -9.02 20.91 11.01
C ILE A 897 -7.50 20.84 11.05
N TRP A 898 -6.89 21.74 11.80
CA TRP A 898 -5.45 21.74 12.03
C TRP A 898 -5.03 20.50 12.82
N ASN A 899 -4.06 19.75 12.30
CA ASN A 899 -3.42 18.64 12.98
C ASN A 899 -1.97 19.02 13.30
N ALA A 900 -1.73 19.46 14.53
CA ALA A 900 -0.43 19.93 14.97
C ALA A 900 0.65 18.84 14.93
N GLY A 901 0.30 17.58 15.20
CA GLY A 901 1.26 16.47 15.14
C GLY A 901 1.78 16.18 13.73
N LEU A 902 1.01 16.52 12.69
CA LEU A 902 1.40 16.38 11.28
C LEU A 902 1.88 17.71 10.67
N GLY A 903 1.74 18.82 11.39
CA GLY A 903 2.01 20.17 10.88
C GLY A 903 1.16 20.51 9.66
N ASN A 904 -0.05 19.95 9.53
CA ASN A 904 -0.90 20.14 8.34
C ASN A 904 -2.40 20.13 8.67
N TYR A 905 -3.19 20.68 7.76
CA TYR A 905 -4.65 20.59 7.83
C TYR A 905 -5.12 19.25 7.29
N GLY A 906 -5.97 18.57 8.06
CA GLY A 906 -6.78 17.49 7.53
C GLY A 906 -8.16 17.97 7.13
N THR A 907 -8.74 17.27 6.17
CA THR A 907 -10.03 17.62 5.60
C THR A 907 -11.00 16.48 5.82
N TYR A 908 -12.26 16.79 6.10
CA TYR A 908 -13.36 15.83 6.03
C TYR A 908 -14.38 16.32 5.02
N ILE A 909 -14.93 15.41 4.23
CA ILE A 909 -16.05 15.66 3.30
C ILE A 909 -17.00 14.46 3.31
N ASN A 910 -18.30 14.73 3.27
CA ASN A 910 -19.38 13.75 3.26
C ASN A 910 -20.10 13.75 1.91
N SER A 911 -19.67 12.92 0.96
CA SER A 911 -20.26 12.81 -0.37
C SER A 911 -20.70 11.37 -0.69
N ASN A 912 -21.92 10.97 -0.32
CA ASN A 912 -22.46 9.60 -0.41
C ASN A 912 -21.63 8.49 0.29
N SER A 913 -20.38 8.76 0.63
CA SER A 913 -19.40 8.00 1.40
C SER A 913 -18.37 9.00 1.91
N PRO A 914 -18.07 9.05 3.22
CA PRO A 914 -17.16 10.04 3.78
C PRO A 914 -15.71 9.80 3.35
N ASP A 915 -15.05 10.84 2.86
CA ASP A 915 -13.61 10.85 2.61
C ASP A 915 -12.94 11.85 3.57
N PHE A 916 -11.71 11.56 3.97
CA PHE A 916 -10.97 12.40 4.89
C PHE A 916 -9.46 12.26 4.73
N THR A 917 -8.73 13.35 4.95
CA THR A 917 -7.27 13.38 4.95
C THR A 917 -6.69 13.68 6.34
N ASN A 918 -5.44 13.30 6.57
CA ASN A 918 -4.66 13.64 7.78
C ASN A 918 -5.41 13.32 9.09
N ASN A 919 -6.13 12.20 9.09
CA ASN A 919 -6.89 11.62 10.22
C ASN A 919 -8.04 12.46 10.78
N VAL A 920 -8.55 13.43 10.01
CA VAL A 920 -9.72 14.22 10.41
C VAL A 920 -11.02 13.40 10.27
N SER A 921 -11.96 13.59 11.19
CA SER A 921 -13.28 12.95 11.14
C SER A 921 -14.40 13.98 11.13
N ASN A 922 -15.64 13.51 11.03
CA ASN A 922 -16.84 14.35 11.13
C ASN A 922 -17.06 14.92 12.54
N TYR A 923 -16.39 14.38 13.57
CA TYR A 923 -16.58 14.83 14.95
C TYR A 923 -15.57 15.93 15.29
N ILE A 924 -16.07 17.11 15.66
CA ILE A 924 -15.25 18.23 16.11
C ILE A 924 -15.29 18.26 17.64
N PRO A 925 -14.16 18.01 18.34
CA PRO A 925 -14.13 17.93 19.80
C PRO A 925 -14.55 19.22 20.53
N VAL A 926 -14.76 19.11 21.84
CA VAL A 926 -14.97 20.28 22.72
C VAL A 926 -13.80 21.24 22.59
N SER A 927 -14.07 22.55 22.56
CA SER A 927 -13.06 23.61 22.49
C SER A 927 -12.15 23.58 21.25
N GLN A 928 -12.59 22.95 20.16
CA GLN A 928 -11.84 22.85 18.90
C GLN A 928 -12.33 23.85 17.85
N GLY A 929 -11.39 24.61 17.28
CA GLY A 929 -11.60 25.44 16.08
C GLY A 929 -11.40 24.65 14.78
N PHE A 930 -12.10 25.06 13.71
CA PHE A 930 -12.03 24.46 12.38
C PHE A 930 -12.39 25.48 11.29
N TRP A 931 -11.98 25.21 10.07
CA TRP A 931 -12.20 26.09 8.93
C TRP A 931 -13.38 25.63 8.09
N VAL A 932 -14.08 26.62 7.54
CA VAL A 932 -15.11 26.48 6.51
C VAL A 932 -14.83 27.46 5.38
N ASN A 933 -15.28 27.13 4.17
CA ASN A 933 -15.17 28.02 3.01
C ASN A 933 -16.57 28.46 2.54
N ALA A 934 -16.73 29.77 2.34
CA ALA A 934 -17.99 30.44 2.00
C ALA A 934 -18.03 30.86 0.53
N THR A 935 -19.22 30.89 -0.05
CA THR A 935 -19.47 31.48 -1.39
C THR A 935 -20.21 32.80 -1.32
N THR A 936 -20.87 33.06 -0.19
CA THR A 936 -21.69 34.25 0.05
C THR A 936 -21.63 34.61 1.52
N GLN A 937 -21.80 35.90 1.83
CA GLN A 937 -21.93 36.37 3.19
C GLN A 937 -23.30 35.95 3.78
N GLY A 938 -23.32 35.53 5.04
CA GLY A 938 -24.56 35.18 5.75
C GLY A 938 -24.30 34.49 7.08
N MET A 939 -25.15 33.54 7.46
CA MET A 939 -25.07 32.83 8.75
C MET A 939 -24.87 31.33 8.55
N LEU A 940 -23.87 30.77 9.24
CA LEU A 940 -23.77 29.35 9.55
C LEU A 940 -24.47 29.11 10.89
N SER A 941 -25.47 28.24 10.93
CA SER A 941 -26.21 27.97 12.17
C SER A 941 -26.13 26.52 12.59
N MET A 942 -26.11 26.29 13.91
CA MET A 942 -26.18 24.96 14.53
C MET A 942 -27.16 24.96 15.71
N THR A 943 -27.79 23.81 15.97
CA THR A 943 -28.67 23.57 17.13
C THR A 943 -28.15 22.42 17.98
N ASP A 944 -28.73 22.18 19.17
CA ASP A 944 -28.32 21.06 20.04
C ASP A 944 -28.37 19.68 19.36
N ALA A 945 -29.11 19.52 18.25
CA ALA A 945 -29.20 18.25 17.52
C ALA A 945 -27.85 17.78 16.93
N VAL A 946 -26.86 18.66 16.83
CA VAL A 946 -25.53 18.32 16.31
C VAL A 946 -24.59 17.75 17.39
N ARG A 947 -24.97 17.81 18.67
CA ARG A 947 -24.12 17.43 19.80
C ARG A 947 -24.02 15.92 19.95
N VAL A 948 -22.81 15.43 20.20
CA VAL A 948 -22.52 14.00 20.36
C VAL A 948 -21.42 13.76 21.39
N HIS A 949 -21.47 12.62 22.07
CA HIS A 949 -20.34 12.12 22.84
C HIS A 949 -19.37 11.39 21.90
N SER A 950 -18.15 11.90 21.77
CA SER A 950 -17.09 11.25 21.00
C SER A 950 -15.86 11.07 21.87
N SER A 951 -15.29 9.87 21.83
CA SER A 951 -13.97 9.56 22.41
C SER A 951 -12.87 9.54 21.34
N GLN A 952 -13.15 10.01 20.13
CA GLN A 952 -12.14 10.04 19.06
C GLN A 952 -11.12 11.15 19.30
N THR A 953 -9.87 10.74 19.48
CA THR A 953 -8.66 11.58 19.51
C THR A 953 -8.00 11.70 18.14
N PHE A 954 -8.78 11.64 17.05
CA PHE A 954 -8.38 11.46 15.64
C PHE A 954 -7.97 10.01 15.31
N LEU A 955 -8.83 9.30 14.57
CA LEU A 955 -8.59 8.15 13.66
C LEU A 955 -9.92 7.43 13.36
N LYS A 956 -10.23 7.24 12.07
CA LYS A 956 -11.02 6.10 11.57
C LYS A 956 -10.16 5.39 10.53
N SER A 957 -10.25 4.06 10.54
CA SER A 957 -9.44 3.15 9.73
C SER A 957 -9.55 3.38 8.23
N SER A 958 -8.45 3.06 7.53
CA SER A 958 -8.38 2.94 6.08
C SER A 958 -9.32 1.84 5.58
N GLN A 959 -10.59 2.15 5.33
CA GLN A 959 -11.39 1.28 4.47
C GLN A 959 -10.78 1.30 3.07
N SER A 960 -10.55 0.16 2.45
CA SER A 960 -10.31 0.10 1.02
C SER A 960 -11.65 0.38 0.33
N VAL A 961 -11.91 1.64 -0.02
CA VAL A 961 -13.03 1.98 -0.91
C VAL A 961 -12.52 1.82 -2.34
N SER A 962 -13.31 1.21 -3.22
CA SER A 962 -12.97 1.10 -4.64
C SER A 962 -12.87 2.47 -5.30
N ASN A 963 -12.12 2.56 -6.41
CA ASN A 963 -11.98 3.75 -7.25
C ASN A 963 -11.34 4.99 -6.59
N ARG A 964 -10.43 4.82 -5.61
CA ARG A 964 -9.67 5.95 -5.05
C ARG A 964 -8.20 5.61 -4.79
N ILE A 965 -7.34 6.61 -4.95
CA ILE A 965 -5.95 6.57 -4.53
C ILE A 965 -5.73 7.61 -3.42
N ARG A 966 -4.96 7.21 -2.41
CA ARG A 966 -4.54 8.05 -1.31
C ARG A 966 -3.03 8.17 -1.37
N LEU A 967 -2.52 9.39 -1.41
CA LEU A 967 -1.09 9.68 -1.43
C LEU A 967 -0.72 10.41 -0.15
N ASN A 968 0.24 9.87 0.59
CA ASN A 968 0.80 10.48 1.79
C ASN A 968 2.26 10.82 1.55
N VAL A 969 2.66 12.07 1.83
CA VAL A 969 4.05 12.51 1.80
C VAL A 969 4.55 12.74 3.22
N THR A 970 5.67 12.12 3.58
CA THR A 970 6.34 12.32 4.88
C THR A 970 7.70 12.96 4.68
N SER A 971 8.04 13.94 5.52
CA SER A 971 9.42 14.42 5.62
C SER A 971 10.27 13.38 6.36
N THR A 972 11.54 13.25 5.96
CA THR A 972 12.54 12.50 6.74
C THR A 972 13.33 13.41 7.68
N VAL A 973 13.17 14.73 7.56
CA VAL A 973 13.91 15.75 8.31
C VAL A 973 13.16 16.18 9.58
N ASN A 974 11.82 16.16 9.53
CA ASN A 974 10.94 16.44 10.66
C ASN A 974 9.79 15.41 10.72
N THR A 975 8.90 15.54 11.72
CA THR A 975 7.76 14.61 11.91
C THR A 975 6.54 14.98 11.08
N TYR A 976 6.62 16.00 10.22
CA TYR A 976 5.48 16.50 9.48
C TYR A 976 5.19 15.70 8.22
N SER A 977 3.91 15.64 7.88
CA SER A 977 3.42 14.90 6.73
C SER A 977 2.17 15.55 6.17
N ASP A 978 1.78 15.14 4.97
CA ASP A 978 0.57 15.60 4.33
C ASP A 978 -0.07 14.50 3.47
N GLU A 979 -1.37 14.57 3.28
CA GLU A 979 -2.14 13.52 2.63
C GLU A 979 -3.20 14.10 1.68
N ILE A 980 -3.34 13.45 0.53
CA ILE A 980 -4.41 13.74 -0.43
C ILE A 980 -5.15 12.49 -0.88
N ILE A 981 -6.36 12.70 -1.39
CA ILE A 981 -7.19 11.68 -2.01
C ILE A 981 -7.59 12.13 -3.41
N ILE A 982 -7.47 11.22 -4.38
CA ILE A 982 -8.08 11.35 -5.70
C ILE A 982 -9.05 10.18 -5.86
N LYS A 983 -10.31 10.47 -6.20
CA LYS A 983 -11.39 9.49 -6.32
C LYS A 983 -12.11 9.63 -7.65
N PHE A 984 -12.35 8.50 -8.30
CA PHE A 984 -12.96 8.36 -9.62
C PHE A 984 -14.37 7.78 -9.53
N GLY A 985 -15.17 7.94 -10.59
CA GLY A 985 -16.53 7.41 -10.68
C GLY A 985 -17.60 8.35 -10.15
N ASN A 986 -17.32 9.65 -10.07
CA ASN A 986 -18.29 10.66 -9.63
C ASN A 986 -19.10 11.17 -10.84
N GLU A 987 -20.32 11.67 -10.62
CA GLU A 987 -21.14 12.20 -11.72
C GLU A 987 -20.55 13.45 -12.37
N ASN A 988 -19.81 14.26 -11.60
CA ASN A 988 -19.18 15.49 -12.04
C ASN A 988 -17.81 15.66 -11.37
N ASP A 989 -16.89 16.37 -12.04
CA ASP A 989 -15.57 16.68 -11.50
C ASP A 989 -15.59 17.70 -10.34
N PHE A 990 -16.73 18.31 -9.99
CA PHE A 990 -16.75 19.47 -9.10
C PHE A 990 -16.94 19.16 -7.61
N GLY A 991 -16.81 17.89 -7.18
CA GLY A 991 -17.26 17.44 -5.85
C GLY A 991 -16.23 17.41 -4.70
N GLY A 992 -14.99 17.86 -4.89
CA GLY A 992 -13.88 17.67 -3.93
C GLY A 992 -13.77 18.72 -2.81
N ALA A 993 -12.63 18.73 -2.11
CA ALA A 993 -12.26 19.74 -1.11
C ALA A 993 -10.90 20.39 -1.43
N GLU A 994 -10.89 21.73 -1.46
CA GLU A 994 -9.71 22.53 -1.80
C GLU A 994 -8.56 22.36 -0.77
N LYS A 995 -7.33 22.60 -1.22
CA LYS A 995 -6.13 22.53 -0.39
C LYS A 995 -6.02 23.77 0.49
N MET A 996 -6.13 23.57 1.79
CA MET A 996 -5.65 24.54 2.77
C MET A 996 -4.18 24.27 3.06
N PHE A 997 -3.32 25.23 2.72
CA PHE A 997 -1.88 25.12 2.96
C PHE A 997 -1.57 25.25 4.45
N SER A 998 -0.52 24.54 4.88
CA SER A 998 -0.08 24.58 6.27
C SER A 998 0.29 25.99 6.70
N ILE A 999 -0.03 26.32 7.95
CA ILE A 999 0.52 27.50 8.64
C ILE A 999 1.95 27.24 9.17
N GLU A 1000 2.35 25.97 9.28
CA GLU A 1000 3.71 25.57 9.61
C GLU A 1000 4.55 25.56 8.35
N SER A 1001 5.41 26.58 8.21
CA SER A 1001 6.26 26.78 7.03
C SER A 1001 7.21 25.62 6.75
N SER A 1002 7.57 24.84 7.77
CA SER A 1002 8.48 23.70 7.64
C SER A 1002 7.80 22.38 7.27
N ALA A 1003 6.47 22.34 7.22
CA ALA A 1003 5.70 21.17 6.83
C ALA A 1003 5.59 21.01 5.31
N PRO A 1004 5.68 19.78 4.76
CA PRO A 1004 5.44 19.57 3.32
C PRO A 1004 3.97 19.84 2.96
N SER A 1005 3.71 20.17 1.69
CA SER A 1005 2.35 20.21 1.15
C SER A 1005 2.24 19.42 -0.15
N LEU A 1006 1.33 18.46 -0.20
CA LEU A 1006 0.95 17.71 -1.41
C LEU A 1006 -0.50 18.06 -1.79
N TYR A 1007 -0.77 18.23 -3.08
CA TYR A 1007 -2.10 18.57 -3.61
C TYR A 1007 -2.24 18.12 -5.05
N SER A 1008 -3.47 17.83 -5.47
CA SER A 1008 -3.77 17.67 -6.89
C SER A 1008 -4.22 18.99 -7.51
N ILE A 1009 -3.92 19.20 -8.78
CA ILE A 1009 -4.18 20.45 -9.48
C ILE A 1009 -5.26 20.21 -10.53
N LYS A 1010 -6.29 21.05 -10.51
CA LYS A 1010 -7.38 21.02 -11.50
C LYS A 1010 -7.99 22.40 -11.65
N LEU A 1011 -8.10 22.89 -12.90
CA LEU A 1011 -8.65 24.20 -13.26
C LEU A 1011 -8.03 25.34 -12.43
N ASP A 1012 -6.70 25.36 -12.34
CA ASP A 1012 -5.91 26.33 -11.55
C ASP A 1012 -6.22 26.38 -10.05
N ARG A 1013 -6.83 25.32 -9.51
CA ARG A 1013 -7.07 25.14 -8.08
C ARG A 1013 -6.33 23.93 -7.54
N ASN A 1014 -5.97 24.01 -6.27
CA ASN A 1014 -5.25 22.99 -5.53
C ASN A 1014 -6.26 22.24 -4.64
N TRP A 1015 -6.20 20.91 -4.63
CA TRP A 1015 -7.19 20.06 -3.97
C TRP A 1015 -6.54 19.05 -3.02
N SER A 1016 -7.01 19.00 -1.76
CA SER A 1016 -6.69 17.92 -0.81
C SER A 1016 -7.48 16.65 -1.12
N ILE A 1017 -8.74 16.82 -1.54
CA ILE A 1017 -9.60 15.72 -1.98
C ILE A 1017 -10.13 16.11 -3.35
N ASN A 1018 -9.85 15.30 -4.36
CA ASN A 1018 -10.23 15.60 -5.74
C ASN A 1018 -11.13 14.50 -6.29
N TYR A 1019 -12.35 14.89 -6.64
CA TYR A 1019 -13.32 14.00 -7.27
C TYR A 1019 -13.31 14.20 -8.77
N LEU A 1020 -13.19 13.09 -9.47
CA LEU A 1020 -13.08 13.01 -10.92
C LEU A 1020 -14.15 12.05 -11.44
N SER A 1021 -14.61 12.30 -12.65
CA SER A 1021 -15.68 11.57 -13.32
C SER A 1021 -15.30 10.12 -13.61
N SER A 1022 -14.22 9.91 -14.36
CA SER A 1022 -13.67 8.60 -14.68
C SER A 1022 -12.17 8.66 -14.91
N ILE A 1023 -11.51 7.50 -14.83
CA ILE A 1023 -10.09 7.36 -15.16
C ILE A 1023 -9.84 7.68 -16.63
N ASP A 1024 -10.73 7.25 -17.53
CA ASP A 1024 -10.56 7.44 -18.98
C ASP A 1024 -10.55 8.92 -19.40
N GLN A 1025 -11.31 9.77 -18.70
CA GLN A 1025 -11.33 11.22 -18.94
C GLN A 1025 -10.15 11.94 -18.26
N HIS A 1026 -9.56 11.32 -17.23
CA HIS A 1026 -8.50 11.88 -16.39
C HIS A 1026 -7.34 10.91 -16.26
N SER A 1027 -6.82 10.46 -17.40
CA SER A 1027 -5.71 9.50 -17.48
C SER A 1027 -4.39 10.05 -16.93
N VAL A 1028 -4.30 11.37 -16.76
CA VAL A 1028 -3.19 12.06 -16.10
C VAL A 1028 -3.76 13.09 -15.12
N VAL A 1029 -3.35 13.02 -13.86
CA VAL A 1029 -3.70 13.99 -12.81
C VAL A 1029 -2.45 14.72 -12.36
N PRO A 1030 -2.33 16.04 -12.58
CA PRO A 1030 -1.19 16.81 -12.10
C PRO A 1030 -1.20 16.94 -10.58
N LEU A 1031 -0.02 16.84 -9.98
CA LEU A 1031 0.21 16.91 -8.55
C LEU A 1031 1.24 18.00 -8.25
N GLY A 1032 0.90 18.87 -7.30
CA GLY A 1032 1.82 19.86 -6.76
C GLY A 1032 2.44 19.40 -5.44
N PHE A 1033 3.72 19.69 -5.24
CA PHE A 1033 4.46 19.43 -4.02
C PHE A 1033 5.30 20.64 -3.61
N LYS A 1034 5.10 21.14 -2.38
CA LYS A 1034 5.95 22.17 -1.77
C LYS A 1034 6.76 21.55 -0.64
N ALA A 1035 8.07 21.67 -0.71
CA ALA A 1035 8.95 21.32 0.39
C ALA A 1035 8.85 22.40 1.47
N GLY A 1036 8.63 21.99 2.72
CA GLY A 1036 8.70 22.90 3.86
C GLY A 1036 10.14 23.13 4.34
N VAL A 1037 11.01 22.15 4.16
CA VAL A 1037 12.44 22.21 4.48
C VAL A 1037 13.24 21.49 3.40
N ASP A 1038 14.49 21.89 3.19
CA ASP A 1038 15.37 21.21 2.26
C ASP A 1038 15.70 19.79 2.79
N GLY A 1039 15.48 18.75 1.98
CA GLY A 1039 15.79 17.38 2.38
C GLY A 1039 15.04 16.29 1.63
N ASP A 1040 15.05 15.09 2.21
CA ASP A 1040 14.45 13.91 1.61
C ASP A 1040 13.01 13.70 2.06
N TYR A 1041 12.17 13.29 1.11
CA TYR A 1041 10.75 13.05 1.27
C TYR A 1041 10.37 11.68 0.70
N LEU A 1042 9.28 11.14 1.23
CA LEU A 1042 8.71 9.86 0.80
C LEU A 1042 7.24 10.06 0.45
N ILE A 1043 6.87 9.84 -0.82
CA ILE A 1043 5.46 9.67 -1.22
C ILE A 1043 5.12 8.18 -1.12
N SER A 1044 4.04 7.87 -0.40
CA SER A 1044 3.47 6.53 -0.25
C SER A 1044 2.04 6.51 -0.77
N ALA A 1045 1.69 5.46 -1.51
CA ALA A 1045 0.39 5.32 -2.16
C ALA A 1045 -0.43 4.14 -1.60
N LEU A 1046 -1.72 4.38 -1.34
CA LEU A 1046 -2.70 3.38 -0.93
C LEU A 1046 -3.89 3.39 -1.90
N GLY A 1047 -4.53 2.23 -2.10
CA GLY A 1047 -5.70 2.12 -3.00
C GLY A 1047 -5.37 2.03 -4.49
N VAL A 1048 -4.13 1.69 -4.83
CA VAL A 1048 -3.66 1.63 -6.24
C VAL A 1048 -4.29 0.47 -7.03
N GLN A 1049 -4.43 -0.71 -6.40
CA GLN A 1049 -4.89 -1.95 -7.05
C GLN A 1049 -6.24 -1.84 -7.80
N PRO A 1050 -7.32 -1.26 -7.23
CA PRO A 1050 -8.59 -1.12 -7.95
C PRO A 1050 -8.55 -0.13 -9.13
N LEU A 1051 -7.47 0.62 -9.34
CA LEU A 1051 -7.33 1.64 -10.39
C LEU A 1051 -6.50 1.17 -11.59
N GLY A 1052 -6.01 -0.07 -11.57
CA GLY A 1052 -5.13 -0.60 -12.62
C GLY A 1052 -3.67 -0.18 -12.45
N ASN A 1053 -3.00 0.15 -13.55
CA ASN A 1053 -1.60 0.55 -13.53
C ASN A 1053 -1.49 2.06 -13.31
N VAL A 1054 -0.85 2.46 -12.21
CA VAL A 1054 -0.67 3.84 -11.78
C VAL A 1054 0.81 4.16 -11.74
N MET A 1055 1.22 5.18 -12.49
CA MET A 1055 2.60 5.66 -12.56
C MET A 1055 2.68 7.07 -11.99
N LEU A 1056 3.66 7.32 -11.11
CA LEU A 1056 4.05 8.66 -10.69
C LEU A 1056 5.26 9.10 -11.50
N GLU A 1057 5.18 10.22 -12.18
CA GLU A 1057 6.29 10.85 -12.90
C GLU A 1057 6.76 12.08 -12.14
N ASP A 1058 8.06 12.14 -11.84
CA ASP A 1058 8.75 13.29 -11.25
C ASP A 1058 9.35 14.14 -12.37
N LEU A 1059 8.74 15.28 -12.65
CA LEU A 1059 9.14 16.20 -13.72
C LEU A 1059 10.50 16.86 -13.47
N LYS A 1060 10.96 16.92 -12.21
CA LYS A 1060 12.27 17.48 -11.88
C LYS A 1060 13.41 16.56 -12.29
N THR A 1061 13.24 15.25 -12.09
CA THR A 1061 14.29 14.24 -12.36
C THR A 1061 14.05 13.44 -13.64
N GLY A 1062 12.84 13.48 -14.19
CA GLY A 1062 12.39 12.59 -15.27
C GLY A 1062 12.11 11.16 -14.81
N THR A 1063 12.07 10.89 -13.50
CA THR A 1063 11.90 9.54 -12.96
C THR A 1063 10.44 9.11 -13.05
N GLN A 1064 10.19 7.90 -13.52
CA GLN A 1064 8.86 7.29 -13.51
C GLN A 1064 8.83 6.12 -12.51
N GLN A 1065 7.96 6.23 -11.49
CA GLN A 1065 7.73 5.24 -10.45
C GLN A 1065 6.41 4.52 -10.69
N ASN A 1066 6.45 3.18 -10.83
CA ASN A 1066 5.23 2.38 -10.89
C ASN A 1066 4.68 2.15 -9.48
N LEU A 1067 3.67 2.93 -9.09
CA LEU A 1067 3.01 2.83 -7.78
C LEU A 1067 2.17 1.56 -7.62
N SER A 1068 1.80 0.90 -8.73
CA SER A 1068 1.11 -0.41 -8.69
C SER A 1068 2.05 -1.57 -8.35
N VAL A 1069 3.36 -1.40 -8.56
CA VAL A 1069 4.40 -2.38 -8.24
C VAL A 1069 5.11 -2.06 -6.93
N ASN A 1070 5.57 -0.81 -6.78
CA ASN A 1070 6.15 -0.29 -5.54
C ASN A 1070 5.47 1.04 -5.20
N SER A 1071 4.67 1.02 -4.15
CA SER A 1071 3.83 2.14 -3.72
C SER A 1071 4.59 3.30 -3.08
N ASN A 1072 5.92 3.19 -2.94
CA ASN A 1072 6.77 4.14 -2.23
C ASN A 1072 7.79 4.78 -3.19
N TYR A 1073 7.82 6.11 -3.24
CA TYR A 1073 8.76 6.92 -4.00
C TYR A 1073 9.53 7.87 -3.08
N SER A 1074 10.84 7.65 -2.94
CA SER A 1074 11.72 8.57 -2.21
C SER A 1074 12.37 9.57 -3.16
N PHE A 1075 12.43 10.84 -2.76
CA PHE A 1075 13.03 11.90 -3.55
C PHE A 1075 13.56 13.03 -2.68
N ASN A 1076 14.54 13.77 -3.19
CA ASN A 1076 15.04 14.99 -2.57
C ASN A 1076 14.28 16.22 -3.10
N ALA A 1077 14.01 17.20 -2.24
CA ALA A 1077 13.37 18.45 -2.60
C ALA A 1077 13.97 19.65 -1.86
N GLN A 1078 13.86 20.83 -2.48
CA GLN A 1078 14.29 22.10 -1.92
C GLN A 1078 13.10 23.05 -1.81
N THR A 1079 13.13 23.97 -0.85
CA THR A 1079 12.08 24.97 -0.57
C THR A 1079 11.81 25.92 -1.75
N ASN A 1080 12.74 26.05 -2.68
CA ASN A 1080 12.63 26.87 -3.89
C ASN A 1080 12.33 26.07 -5.18
N ASP A 1081 12.07 24.76 -5.08
CA ASP A 1081 11.66 23.94 -6.23
C ASP A 1081 10.33 24.40 -6.82
N ASP A 1082 10.14 24.19 -8.14
CA ASP A 1082 8.84 24.39 -8.77
C ASP A 1082 7.80 23.47 -8.12
N PRO A 1083 6.71 24.02 -7.56
CA PRO A 1083 5.70 23.20 -6.91
C PRO A 1083 4.99 22.24 -7.88
N ASN A 1084 4.94 22.50 -9.19
CA ASN A 1084 4.26 21.64 -10.18
C ASN A 1084 5.18 20.48 -10.60
N ARG A 1085 5.48 19.58 -9.65
CA ARG A 1085 6.55 18.59 -9.80
C ARG A 1085 6.09 17.23 -10.33
N PHE A 1086 4.86 16.81 -10.08
CA PHE A 1086 4.49 15.41 -10.26
C PHE A 1086 3.30 15.25 -11.22
N LEU A 1087 3.31 14.18 -12.03
CA LEU A 1087 2.15 13.72 -12.80
C LEU A 1087 1.78 12.31 -12.37
N LEU A 1088 0.50 12.06 -12.13
CA LEU A 1088 -0.03 10.75 -11.79
C LEU A 1088 -0.80 10.19 -12.99
N HIS A 1089 -0.25 9.15 -13.62
CA HIS A 1089 -0.80 8.51 -14.80
C HIS A 1089 -1.60 7.28 -14.43
N PHE A 1090 -2.76 7.10 -15.06
CA PHE A 1090 -3.64 5.96 -14.90
C PHE A 1090 -3.83 5.30 -16.27
N THR A 1091 -3.21 4.14 -16.47
CA THR A 1091 -3.34 3.39 -17.73
C THR A 1091 -4.35 2.27 -17.56
N SER A 1092 -5.32 2.17 -18.46
CA SER A 1092 -6.25 1.04 -18.52
C SER A 1092 -5.50 -0.22 -18.95
N THR A 1093 -5.79 -1.34 -18.30
CA THR A 1093 -5.48 -2.66 -18.86
C THR A 1093 -6.42 -2.89 -20.05
N GLY A 1094 -5.99 -2.39 -21.20
CA GLY A 1094 -6.57 -2.59 -22.51
C GLY A 1094 -5.43 -2.64 -23.51
N ILE A 1095 -5.50 -3.62 -24.40
CA ILE A 1095 -4.52 -3.94 -25.43
C ILE A 1095 -4.02 -2.66 -26.13
N ASN A 1096 -2.71 -2.58 -26.41
CA ASN A 1096 -2.06 -1.59 -27.26
C ASN A 1096 -3.02 -0.97 -28.30
N GLU A 1097 -3.36 0.30 -28.13
CA GLU A 1097 -3.44 1.32 -29.19
C GLU A 1097 -3.81 2.66 -28.56
N ALA A 1098 -2.87 3.61 -28.55
CA ALA A 1098 -3.26 5.00 -28.58
C ALA A 1098 -3.88 5.23 -29.95
N VAL A 1099 -5.20 5.47 -30.01
CA VAL A 1099 -5.82 6.05 -31.21
C VAL A 1099 -5.34 7.49 -31.30
N ASP A 1100 -4.14 7.68 -31.83
CA ASP A 1100 -3.85 8.89 -32.59
C ASP A 1100 -4.92 8.91 -33.70
N LYS A 1101 -5.86 9.86 -33.63
CA LYS A 1101 -6.71 10.14 -34.79
C LYS A 1101 -5.75 10.49 -35.92
N THR A 1102 -5.61 9.60 -36.89
CA THR A 1102 -4.72 9.82 -38.04
C THR A 1102 -5.39 10.83 -38.98
N PRO A 1103 -4.65 11.82 -39.51
CA PRO A 1103 -5.19 12.71 -40.52
C PRO A 1103 -5.70 11.92 -41.73
N ASN A 1104 -6.89 12.24 -42.23
CA ASN A 1104 -7.43 11.64 -43.45
C ASN A 1104 -7.41 12.67 -44.57
N ILE A 1105 -6.70 12.36 -45.65
CA ILE A 1105 -6.53 13.24 -46.82
C ILE A 1105 -7.04 12.48 -48.04
N TYR A 1106 -7.80 13.11 -48.93
CA TYR A 1106 -8.14 12.53 -50.25
C TYR A 1106 -8.41 13.64 -51.26
N TYR A 1107 -8.30 13.32 -52.54
CA TYR A 1107 -8.57 14.26 -53.63
C TYR A 1107 -9.81 13.86 -54.43
N SER A 1108 -10.75 14.79 -54.64
CA SER A 1108 -11.86 14.62 -55.56
C SER A 1108 -12.35 15.98 -56.07
N ASN A 1109 -12.95 16.02 -57.27
CA ASN A 1109 -13.54 17.24 -57.85
C ASN A 1109 -12.62 18.47 -57.79
N GLN A 1110 -11.34 18.31 -58.15
CA GLN A 1110 -10.32 19.37 -58.11
C GLN A 1110 -10.07 19.97 -56.72
N THR A 1111 -10.38 19.23 -55.65
CA THR A 1111 -10.29 19.68 -54.26
C THR A 1111 -9.57 18.62 -53.42
N ILE A 1112 -8.62 19.05 -52.58
CA ILE A 1112 -8.06 18.22 -51.52
C ILE A 1112 -8.93 18.37 -50.27
N HIS A 1113 -9.48 17.26 -49.81
CA HIS A 1113 -10.22 17.13 -48.56
C HIS A 1113 -9.28 16.63 -47.46
N VAL A 1114 -9.24 17.34 -46.33
CA VAL A 1114 -8.36 17.04 -45.19
C VAL A 1114 -9.16 17.06 -43.90
N TYR A 1115 -9.25 15.93 -43.21
CA TYR A 1115 -9.57 15.91 -41.79
C TYR A 1115 -8.27 16.06 -41.00
N ASN A 1116 -8.09 17.21 -40.36
CA ASN A 1116 -6.97 17.51 -39.49
C ASN A 1116 -7.41 17.36 -38.02
N PRO A 1117 -7.01 16.30 -37.31
CA PRO A 1117 -7.36 16.11 -35.91
C PRO A 1117 -6.48 16.96 -34.95
N TRP A 1118 -5.44 17.62 -35.46
CA TRP A 1118 -4.51 18.41 -34.66
C TRP A 1118 -5.09 19.78 -34.32
N GLN A 1119 -4.94 20.20 -33.06
CA GLN A 1119 -5.45 21.50 -32.55
C GLN A 1119 -4.47 22.65 -32.80
N ASP A 1120 -3.20 22.33 -33.05
CA ASP A 1120 -2.13 23.30 -33.31
C ASP A 1120 -2.20 23.87 -34.74
N LYS A 1121 -1.56 25.03 -34.95
CA LYS A 1121 -1.46 25.63 -36.28
C LYS A 1121 -0.71 24.69 -37.22
N THR A 1122 -1.45 24.10 -38.16
CA THR A 1122 -0.97 23.05 -39.04
C THR A 1122 -0.84 23.57 -40.47
N THR A 1123 0.18 23.12 -41.21
CA THR A 1123 0.38 23.46 -42.63
C THR A 1123 0.25 22.21 -43.50
N LEU A 1124 -0.53 22.29 -44.58
CA LEU A 1124 -0.68 21.26 -45.60
C LEU A 1124 0.17 21.60 -46.82
N ASN A 1125 1.08 20.72 -47.20
CA ASN A 1125 1.99 20.90 -48.34
C ASN A 1125 1.78 19.77 -49.37
N VAL A 1126 1.66 20.10 -50.65
CA VAL A 1126 1.47 19.13 -51.74
C VAL A 1126 2.72 19.09 -52.61
N TYR A 1127 3.29 17.91 -52.84
CA TYR A 1127 4.50 17.70 -53.63
C TYR A 1127 4.23 16.77 -54.82
N ASP A 1128 4.94 16.98 -55.94
CA ASP A 1128 4.97 15.99 -57.03
C ASP A 1128 5.92 14.81 -56.72
N VAL A 1129 5.93 13.77 -57.57
CA VAL A 1129 6.77 12.57 -57.38
C VAL A 1129 8.27 12.83 -57.36
N ASN A 1130 8.72 13.99 -57.86
CA ASN A 1130 10.12 14.40 -57.85
C ASN A 1130 10.48 15.22 -56.59
N GLY A 1131 9.53 15.40 -55.66
CA GLY A 1131 9.73 16.13 -54.41
C GLY A 1131 9.63 17.65 -54.55
N ARG A 1132 9.15 18.18 -55.69
CA ARG A 1132 8.93 19.63 -55.85
C ARG A 1132 7.60 20.03 -55.20
N LEU A 1133 7.64 21.07 -54.34
CA LEU A 1133 6.46 21.65 -53.70
C LEU A 1133 5.57 22.32 -54.76
N ILE A 1134 4.31 21.87 -54.85
CA ILE A 1134 3.29 22.38 -55.77
C ILE A 1134 2.50 23.51 -55.11
N GLN A 1135 2.01 23.31 -53.89
CA GLN A 1135 1.18 24.29 -53.16
C GLN A 1135 1.25 24.05 -51.65
N SER A 1136 1.02 25.11 -50.85
CA SER A 1136 0.93 25.08 -49.39
C SER A 1136 -0.33 25.79 -48.90
N PHE A 1137 -0.95 25.27 -47.83
CA PHE A 1137 -2.18 25.80 -47.22
C PHE A 1137 -2.09 25.77 -45.68
N ASP A 1138 -2.74 26.73 -45.01
CA ASP A 1138 -2.98 26.66 -43.57
C ASP A 1138 -4.17 25.73 -43.28
N ALA A 1139 -3.95 24.68 -42.48
CA ALA A 1139 -4.97 23.72 -42.09
C ALA A 1139 -5.44 23.90 -40.64
N LYS A 1140 -6.74 24.18 -40.49
CA LYS A 1140 -7.40 24.30 -39.19
C LYS A 1140 -7.74 22.92 -38.63
N ALA A 1141 -7.99 22.82 -37.33
CA ALA A 1141 -8.55 21.62 -36.73
C ALA A 1141 -9.93 21.30 -37.35
N GLY A 1142 -10.20 20.03 -37.62
CA GLY A 1142 -11.43 19.54 -38.26
C GLY A 1142 -11.30 19.36 -39.78
N ASN A 1143 -12.44 19.42 -40.48
CA ASN A 1143 -12.51 19.23 -41.93
C ASN A 1143 -12.11 20.51 -42.67
N ASN A 1144 -11.18 20.39 -43.61
CA ASN A 1144 -10.71 21.46 -44.47
C ASN A 1144 -10.80 21.00 -45.93
N ASN A 1145 -11.15 21.92 -46.84
CA ASN A 1145 -11.26 21.66 -48.26
C ASN A 1145 -10.48 22.74 -49.04
N TYR A 1146 -9.54 22.33 -49.89
CA TYR A 1146 -8.71 23.24 -50.67
C TYR A 1146 -8.86 22.97 -52.16
N ILE A 1147 -9.36 23.96 -52.91
CA ILE A 1147 -9.43 23.87 -54.36
C ILE A 1147 -8.01 23.89 -54.91
N LEU A 1148 -7.62 22.82 -55.60
CA LEU A 1148 -6.30 22.64 -56.18
C LEU A 1148 -6.42 21.90 -57.52
N PRO A 1149 -6.56 22.62 -58.65
CA PRO A 1149 -6.62 21.99 -59.96
C PRO A 1149 -5.22 21.53 -60.39
N ILE A 1150 -4.95 20.23 -60.26
CA ILE A 1150 -3.68 19.58 -60.64
C ILE A 1150 -3.91 18.45 -61.65
N SER A 1151 -2.92 18.20 -62.52
CA SER A 1151 -2.99 17.18 -63.57
C SER A 1151 -2.97 15.76 -62.99
N GLN A 1152 -3.54 14.80 -63.73
CA GLN A 1152 -3.54 13.37 -63.36
C GLN A 1152 -2.12 12.88 -63.03
N GLY A 1153 -1.97 12.18 -61.91
CA GLY A 1153 -0.67 11.75 -61.41
C GLY A 1153 -0.65 11.39 -59.93
N VAL A 1154 0.53 11.05 -59.43
CA VAL A 1154 0.75 10.73 -58.02
C VAL A 1154 1.36 11.94 -57.31
N TYR A 1155 0.80 12.31 -56.17
CA TYR A 1155 1.27 13.44 -55.36
C TYR A 1155 1.49 12.98 -53.91
N PHE A 1156 2.41 13.64 -53.22
CA PHE A 1156 2.61 13.45 -51.79
C PHE A 1156 2.04 14.65 -51.04
N VAL A 1157 1.06 14.42 -50.18
CA VAL A 1157 0.46 15.44 -49.34
C VAL A 1157 1.01 15.30 -47.93
N LYS A 1158 1.67 16.34 -47.44
CA LYS A 1158 2.36 16.40 -46.16
C LYS A 1158 1.69 17.43 -45.24
N LEU A 1159 1.08 16.96 -44.18
CA LEU A 1159 0.53 17.77 -43.10
C LEU A 1159 1.58 17.90 -41.98
N VAL A 1160 1.86 19.12 -41.52
CA VAL A 1160 2.94 19.42 -40.55
C VAL A 1160 2.45 20.40 -39.51
N ASP A 1161 2.66 20.08 -38.23
CA ASP A 1161 2.66 21.05 -37.14
C ASP A 1161 4.09 21.18 -36.55
N GLN A 1162 4.23 21.85 -35.40
CA GLN A 1162 5.53 22.10 -34.77
C GLN A 1162 6.20 20.83 -34.20
N HIS A 1163 5.43 19.76 -33.98
CA HIS A 1163 5.83 18.54 -33.28
C HIS A 1163 5.55 17.25 -34.07
N LYS A 1164 4.71 17.30 -35.11
CA LYS A 1164 4.17 16.14 -35.85
C LYS A 1164 4.21 16.37 -37.37
N VAL A 1165 4.46 15.28 -38.09
CA VAL A 1165 4.46 15.23 -39.56
C VAL A 1165 3.68 14.01 -40.01
N PHE A 1166 2.74 14.20 -40.94
CA PHE A 1166 1.98 13.14 -41.60
C PHE A 1166 2.12 13.29 -43.11
N VAL A 1167 2.48 12.21 -43.82
CA VAL A 1167 2.61 12.21 -45.29
C VAL A 1167 1.73 11.12 -45.87
N LYS A 1168 0.92 11.46 -46.87
CA LYS A 1168 0.08 10.51 -47.62
C LYS A 1168 0.32 10.63 -49.12
N LYS A 1169 0.43 9.49 -49.79
CA LYS A 1169 0.47 9.40 -51.25
C LYS A 1169 -0.96 9.43 -51.78
N GLU A 1170 -1.31 10.42 -52.58
CA GLU A 1170 -2.61 10.57 -53.23
C GLU A 1170 -2.48 10.36 -54.74
N VAL A 1171 -3.40 9.58 -55.30
CA VAL A 1171 -3.49 9.34 -56.75
C VAL A 1171 -4.63 10.20 -57.29
N VAL A 1172 -4.28 11.16 -58.13
CA VAL A 1172 -5.22 12.04 -58.82
C VAL A 1172 -5.58 11.40 -60.15
N TYR A 1173 -6.83 10.96 -60.26
CA TYR A 1173 -7.42 10.38 -61.47
C TYR A 1173 -8.03 11.42 -62.39
#